data_AF-A2E922-F1
#
_entry.id   AF-A2E922-F1
#
_cell.length_a   1.000
_cell.length_b   1.000
_cell.length_c   1.000
_cell.angle_alpha   90.00
_cell.angle_beta   90.00
_cell.angle_gamma   90.00
#
_symmetry.space_group_name_H-M   'P 1'
#
loop_
_entity.id
_entity.type
_entity.pdbx_description
1 polymer ?
#
loop_
_entity_poly.entity_id
_entity_poly.type
_entity_poly.pdbx_seq_one_letter_code
_entity_poly.pdbx_strand_id
1 'polypeptide(L)'
;MTEKGVTNSSVSDAQQQLAEFSQTTFTDLQHDFHELNHEIAKDSVLEPFRHEYAKLFGILQKSMTNQARYIEKGRVIESEIVGNKAKVRTVSKLAEEDSRSISNLNEDRDKKQAALTDLLASLHEAMEANEVVTSEITGLENELERCVLEERGQKDELSQLKARRVELTKQFEELNQQIPQLKENNRITQEKKAAKDKEIQDSIAELKRIDETVEDKQREDQMERQHLFELERDRENTRNRLKEMKQQVADKTIEVAQEQETVKQIDKKVREQKRRFESAKSEKQEISEKCQKYQKELDLLNSQIVAIEADIANNHNALIERQKVADSVSNQAQQQNNNRDKIRLKVQGLQERYEGIRKDTDAVRTQVDATEDRIATLRREGELTRKQIDTCVRDENSKLKKNEGELQHQTQAQTILQMYKNQAHNIDCEISIIKQHLQETQKKIYSIETEREHYSEELSAATSQFLHGQETLKDLASKVQSKTAEIVNGDRHVAQQQSLYEKVRSEREISSKKVKEVEAEITELENNFGRMKFAIEQHKDDIHRKAMEKLRDIESLKRTEDEDSQLREKLTQVEIVITTLNSTIVANDAEISKINLSIKHAEDSLQKHLHRLENVKKDSDAISNKTVEKEKEMDQVQTILENLKKQVKRGERDYDLKEMEIANLNKLINEKSAKLEEVAQIDDQLRERREQIHIKQKELMQLRAERAAMEEELAIPINIHNWTLLESSDPQRFERLKRYQELQADLVARTKQVADLQDKIKEKESQYNMLSAQVRHKPGIELEQKVTEYSEKVKSKKFNLEEVSRKLELYRDEVNEFRKDLTDVRMELMNERKKWIKQKKAELKEQHDLKVLQQQLEEQKFDDAHVALESVNKMLTPYGIHMDETGGEVTLNDAKL
;
A
#
# COMPACT_ATOMS: atom_id res chain seq x y z
N MET A 1 62.44 -1.60 23.41
CA MET A 1 62.85 -1.04 24.72
C MET A 1 62.79 -2.12 25.77
N THR A 2 63.92 -2.81 25.88
CA THR A 2 64.31 -3.82 26.84
C THR A 2 64.90 -3.13 28.07
N GLU A 3 64.30 -3.33 29.24
CA GLU A 3 64.79 -3.07 30.61
C GLU A 3 63.61 -2.59 31.47
N LYS A 4 62.89 -3.52 32.11
CA LYS A 4 62.00 -3.32 33.28
C LYS A 4 61.24 -4.59 33.69
N GLY A 5 61.75 -5.77 33.33
CA GLY A 5 61.08 -7.06 33.56
C GLY A 5 61.56 -7.83 34.79
N VAL A 6 62.68 -7.45 35.40
CA VAL A 6 63.39 -8.30 36.39
C VAL A 6 63.27 -7.79 37.83
N THR A 7 62.77 -6.57 38.06
CA THR A 7 62.75 -5.98 39.42
C THR A 7 61.47 -6.22 40.22
N ASN A 8 60.37 -6.72 39.62
CA ASN A 8 59.08 -6.82 40.32
C ASN A 8 58.80 -8.19 40.96
N SER A 9 59.42 -9.29 40.49
CA SER A 9 59.21 -10.60 41.12
C SER A 9 60.00 -10.73 42.43
N SER A 10 61.19 -10.10 42.54
CA SER A 10 62.02 -10.23 43.74
C SER A 10 61.46 -9.46 44.95
N VAL A 11 60.58 -8.49 44.74
CA VAL A 11 59.97 -7.70 45.82
C VAL A 11 58.77 -8.44 46.44
N SER A 12 57.95 -9.11 45.63
CA SER A 12 56.81 -9.91 46.09
C SER A 12 57.27 -11.12 46.93
N ASP A 13 58.28 -11.85 46.45
CA ASP A 13 58.80 -13.02 47.18
C ASP A 13 59.50 -12.63 48.49
N ALA A 14 60.21 -11.48 48.50
CA ALA A 14 60.83 -10.95 49.71
C ALA A 14 59.79 -10.44 50.73
N GLN A 15 58.67 -9.86 50.28
CA GLN A 15 57.58 -9.42 51.15
C GLN A 15 56.81 -10.60 51.76
N GLN A 16 56.63 -11.68 51.01
CA GLN A 16 55.93 -12.88 51.48
C GLN A 16 56.78 -13.64 52.51
N GLN A 17 58.08 -13.78 52.27
CA GLN A 17 59.00 -14.37 53.26
C GLN A 17 59.13 -13.53 54.53
N LEU A 18 59.11 -12.19 54.43
CA LEU A 18 59.14 -11.29 55.59
C LEU A 18 57.82 -11.34 56.38
N ALA A 19 56.68 -11.55 55.71
CA ALA A 19 55.37 -11.68 56.35
C ALA A 19 55.25 -13.00 57.13
N GLU A 20 55.65 -14.13 56.53
CA GLU A 20 55.62 -15.43 57.19
C GLU A 20 56.61 -15.50 58.37
N PHE A 21 57.81 -14.92 58.21
CA PHE A 21 58.81 -14.82 59.27
C PHE A 21 58.38 -13.90 60.42
N SER A 22 57.74 -12.76 60.13
CA SER A 22 57.23 -11.85 61.17
C SER A 22 56.02 -12.41 61.93
N GLN A 23 55.20 -13.26 61.29
CA GLN A 23 54.04 -13.87 61.91
C GLN A 23 54.41 -15.02 62.86
N THR A 24 55.38 -15.86 62.47
CA THR A 24 55.90 -16.94 63.33
C THR A 24 56.67 -16.39 64.55
N THR A 25 57.53 -15.39 64.34
CA THR A 25 58.23 -14.72 65.45
C THR A 25 57.29 -13.96 66.38
N PHE A 26 56.18 -13.40 65.87
CA PHE A 26 55.15 -12.77 66.71
C PHE A 26 54.37 -13.78 67.55
N THR A 27 54.05 -14.97 67.01
CA THR A 27 53.37 -16.02 67.79
C THR A 27 54.24 -16.55 68.92
N ASP A 28 55.55 -16.67 68.68
CA ASP A 28 56.51 -17.06 69.72
C ASP A 28 56.62 -15.98 70.81
N LEU A 29 56.76 -14.70 70.42
CA LEU A 29 56.73 -13.57 71.38
C LEU A 29 55.41 -13.48 72.17
N GLN A 30 54.30 -13.89 71.58
CA GLN A 30 52.99 -13.90 72.25
C GLN A 30 52.91 -15.02 73.28
N HIS A 31 53.49 -16.18 73.00
CA HIS A 31 53.64 -17.27 73.95
C HIS A 31 54.52 -16.83 75.13
N ASP A 32 55.71 -16.29 74.85
CA ASP A 32 56.66 -15.80 75.86
C ASP A 32 56.05 -14.66 76.71
N PHE A 33 55.28 -13.76 76.10
CA PHE A 33 54.54 -12.72 76.81
C PHE A 33 53.54 -13.31 77.81
N HIS A 34 52.74 -14.30 77.41
CA HIS A 34 51.74 -14.90 78.28
C HIS A 34 52.37 -15.67 79.44
N GLU A 35 53.50 -16.33 79.20
CA GLU A 35 54.28 -17.04 80.22
C GLU A 35 54.92 -16.06 81.22
N LEU A 36 55.64 -15.04 80.74
CA LEU A 36 56.27 -14.02 81.58
C LEU A 36 55.24 -13.18 82.37
N ASN A 37 54.10 -12.85 81.75
CA ASN A 37 53.00 -12.11 82.38
C ASN A 37 52.28 -12.94 83.46
N HIS A 38 52.36 -14.27 83.39
CA HIS A 38 51.86 -15.20 84.42
C HIS A 38 52.87 -15.41 85.56
N GLU A 39 54.18 -15.36 85.27
CA GLU A 39 55.25 -15.44 86.27
C GLU A 39 55.42 -14.15 87.09
N ILE A 40 55.40 -12.98 86.45
CA ILE A 40 55.56 -11.67 87.12
C ILE A 40 54.43 -11.40 88.13
N ALA A 41 53.21 -11.91 87.87
CA ALA A 41 52.05 -11.76 88.77
C ALA A 41 52.22 -12.44 90.15
N LYS A 42 53.26 -13.26 90.32
CA LYS A 42 53.57 -13.94 91.59
C LYS A 42 54.45 -13.10 92.53
N ASP A 43 55.00 -11.96 92.07
CA ASP A 43 55.91 -11.12 92.85
C ASP A 43 55.47 -9.63 92.87
N SER A 44 55.06 -9.14 94.04
CA SER A 44 54.34 -7.86 94.21
C SER A 44 55.16 -6.62 93.85
N VAL A 45 56.49 -6.70 93.81
CA VAL A 45 57.38 -5.56 93.50
C VAL A 45 57.45 -5.31 91.99
N LEU A 46 57.11 -6.30 91.16
CA LEU A 46 57.24 -6.25 89.69
C LEU A 46 55.91 -5.95 88.96
N GLU A 47 54.80 -5.83 89.69
CA GLU A 47 53.47 -5.54 89.13
C GLU A 47 53.37 -4.24 88.29
N PRO A 48 54.08 -3.13 88.61
CA PRO A 48 54.11 -1.95 87.74
C PRO A 48 54.76 -2.21 86.38
N PHE A 49 55.81 -3.05 86.35
CA PHE A 49 56.49 -3.45 85.11
C PHE A 49 55.61 -4.38 84.26
N ARG A 50 54.78 -5.21 84.90
CA ARG A 50 53.78 -6.04 84.22
C ARG A 50 52.80 -5.20 83.40
N HIS A 51 52.29 -4.12 83.97
CA HIS A 51 51.38 -3.20 83.29
C HIS A 51 52.04 -2.47 82.11
N GLU A 52 53.28 -1.99 82.28
CA GLU A 52 54.01 -1.33 81.18
C GLU A 52 54.43 -2.33 80.08
N TYR A 53 54.82 -3.56 80.45
CA TYR A 53 55.12 -4.63 79.51
C TYR A 53 53.88 -5.09 78.73
N ALA A 54 52.72 -5.20 79.39
CA ALA A 54 51.44 -5.49 78.74
C ALA A 54 50.97 -4.36 77.80
N LYS A 55 51.22 -3.09 78.16
CA LYS A 55 50.99 -1.96 77.25
C LYS A 55 51.90 -2.03 76.02
N LEU A 56 53.19 -2.28 76.22
CA LEU A 56 54.17 -2.44 75.13
C LEU A 56 53.81 -3.60 74.20
N PHE A 57 53.45 -4.76 74.76
CA PHE A 57 52.99 -5.91 73.98
C PHE A 57 51.68 -5.61 73.24
N GLY A 58 50.74 -4.91 73.87
CA GLY A 58 49.50 -4.48 73.22
C GLY A 58 49.73 -3.49 72.06
N ILE A 59 50.74 -2.61 72.18
CA ILE A 59 51.17 -1.73 71.07
C ILE A 59 51.83 -2.55 69.96
N LEU A 60 52.68 -3.52 70.30
CA LEU A 60 53.31 -4.43 69.34
C LEU A 60 52.27 -5.28 68.59
N GLN A 61 51.29 -5.84 69.29
CA GLN A 61 50.17 -6.60 68.70
C GLN A 61 49.32 -5.73 67.78
N LYS A 62 49.03 -4.47 68.17
CA LYS A 62 48.36 -3.50 67.29
C LYS A 62 49.22 -3.15 66.06
N SER A 63 50.53 -3.02 66.24
CA SER A 63 51.47 -2.78 65.15
C SER A 63 51.51 -3.94 64.16
N MET A 64 51.56 -5.19 64.66
CA MET A 64 51.61 -6.40 63.84
C MET A 64 50.28 -6.66 63.11
N THR A 65 49.14 -6.45 63.77
CA THR A 65 47.82 -6.54 63.13
C THR A 65 47.62 -5.45 62.06
N ASN A 66 48.11 -4.24 62.30
CA ASN A 66 48.11 -3.18 61.29
C ASN A 66 49.06 -3.53 60.12
N GLN A 67 50.25 -4.07 60.40
CA GLN A 67 51.20 -4.51 59.38
C GLN A 67 50.60 -5.62 58.51
N ALA A 68 49.97 -6.64 59.09
CA ALA A 68 49.26 -7.69 58.35
C ALA A 68 48.13 -7.12 57.48
N ARG A 69 47.36 -6.16 57.99
CA ARG A 69 46.33 -5.46 57.21
C ARG A 69 46.91 -4.63 56.06
N TYR A 70 48.07 -3.98 56.25
CA TYR A 70 48.73 -3.24 55.19
C TYR A 70 49.34 -4.15 54.12
N ILE A 71 49.86 -5.32 54.50
CA ILE A 71 50.35 -6.34 53.56
C ILE A 71 49.20 -6.88 52.72
N GLU A 72 48.07 -7.25 53.34
CA GLU A 72 46.90 -7.72 52.57
C GLU A 72 46.33 -6.62 51.67
N LYS A 73 46.27 -5.37 52.17
CA LYS A 73 45.89 -4.22 51.33
C LYS A 73 46.88 -4.00 50.18
N GLY A 74 48.17 -4.20 50.40
CA GLY A 74 49.20 -4.18 49.36
C GLY A 74 48.96 -5.27 48.31
N ARG A 75 48.65 -6.50 48.73
CA ARG A 75 48.36 -7.64 47.86
C ARG A 75 47.09 -7.42 47.02
N VAL A 76 46.04 -6.86 47.62
CA VAL A 76 44.80 -6.50 46.91
C VAL A 76 45.07 -5.40 45.89
N ILE A 77 45.78 -4.33 46.26
CA ILE A 77 46.15 -3.24 45.33
C ILE A 77 47.06 -3.77 44.22
N GLU A 78 47.98 -4.68 44.49
CA GLU A 78 48.87 -5.25 43.49
C GLU A 78 48.11 -6.18 42.52
N SER A 79 47.15 -6.96 43.02
CA SER A 79 46.21 -7.72 42.19
C SER A 79 45.36 -6.80 41.30
N GLU A 80 44.84 -5.70 41.86
CA GLU A 80 44.11 -4.68 41.11
C GLU A 80 44.99 -3.98 40.08
N ILE A 81 46.26 -3.69 40.39
CA ILE A 81 47.23 -3.11 39.45
C ILE A 81 47.52 -4.09 38.32
N VAL A 82 47.72 -5.38 38.60
CA VAL A 82 47.94 -6.41 37.56
C VAL A 82 46.70 -6.57 36.68
N GLY A 83 45.51 -6.64 37.28
CA GLY A 83 44.24 -6.68 36.57
C GLY A 83 44.00 -5.44 35.70
N ASN A 84 44.26 -4.25 36.24
CA ASN A 84 44.16 -2.99 35.50
C ASN A 84 45.23 -2.88 34.41
N LYS A 85 46.45 -3.39 34.62
CA LYS A 85 47.50 -3.45 33.59
C LYS A 85 47.12 -4.38 32.45
N ALA A 86 46.42 -5.49 32.72
CA ALA A 86 45.86 -6.36 31.70
C ALA A 86 44.69 -5.69 30.95
N LYS A 87 43.81 -4.98 31.65
CA LYS A 87 42.75 -4.16 31.05
C LYS A 87 43.31 -3.02 30.19
N VAL A 88 44.32 -2.31 30.65
CA VAL A 88 45.00 -1.26 29.88
C VAL A 88 45.68 -1.86 28.65
N ARG A 89 46.33 -3.02 28.75
CA ARG A 89 46.91 -3.70 27.57
C ARG A 89 45.87 -4.13 26.55
N THR A 90 44.72 -4.63 26.98
CA THR A 90 43.63 -5.03 26.07
C THR A 90 42.98 -3.81 25.43
N VAL A 91 42.73 -2.74 26.20
CA VAL A 91 42.25 -1.46 25.67
C VAL A 91 43.26 -0.81 24.74
N SER A 92 44.56 -0.84 25.03
CA SER A 92 45.60 -0.33 24.12
C SER A 92 45.70 -1.15 22.84
N LYS A 93 45.55 -2.48 22.89
CA LYS A 93 45.48 -3.31 21.68
C LYS A 93 44.24 -3.01 20.83
N LEU A 94 43.08 -2.89 21.46
CA LEU A 94 41.85 -2.48 20.76
C LEU A 94 41.99 -1.08 20.18
N ALA A 95 42.61 -0.14 20.90
CA ALA A 95 42.87 1.21 20.38
C ALA A 95 43.91 1.21 19.23
N GLU A 96 44.91 0.33 19.25
CA GLU A 96 45.86 0.15 18.13
C GLU A 96 45.18 -0.49 16.92
N GLU A 97 44.31 -1.48 17.13
CA GLU A 97 43.51 -2.13 16.09
C GLU A 97 42.49 -1.16 15.48
N ASP A 98 41.80 -0.39 16.31
CA ASP A 98 40.89 0.68 15.89
C ASP A 98 41.67 1.78 15.17
N SER A 99 42.84 2.19 15.65
CA SER A 99 43.69 3.16 14.96
C SER A 99 44.16 2.67 13.60
N ARG A 100 44.47 1.37 13.46
CA ARG A 100 44.81 0.76 12.16
C ARG A 100 43.60 0.67 11.24
N SER A 101 42.44 0.30 11.78
CA SER A 101 41.17 0.26 11.04
C SER A 101 40.79 1.65 10.53
N ILE A 102 40.86 2.67 11.39
CA ILE A 102 40.64 4.07 11.06
C ILE A 102 41.67 4.56 10.03
N SER A 103 42.95 4.17 10.15
CA SER A 103 43.97 4.51 9.15
C SER A 103 43.66 3.90 7.79
N ASN A 104 43.25 2.62 7.73
CA ASN A 104 42.88 1.95 6.49
C ASN A 104 41.61 2.56 5.87
N LEU A 105 40.61 2.88 6.69
CA LEU A 105 39.38 3.56 6.24
C LEU A 105 39.66 4.99 5.77
N ASN A 106 40.59 5.71 6.41
CA ASN A 106 41.02 7.02 5.96
C ASN A 106 41.82 6.92 4.65
N GLU A 107 42.71 5.94 4.49
CA GLU A 107 43.37 5.70 3.21
C GLU A 107 42.39 5.34 2.09
N ASP A 108 41.38 4.51 2.37
CA ASP A 108 40.35 4.16 1.38
C ASP A 108 39.44 5.35 1.08
N ARG A 109 39.08 6.15 2.09
CA ARG A 109 38.38 7.42 1.90
C ARG A 109 39.22 8.34 1.03
N ASP A 110 40.49 8.52 1.33
CA ASP A 110 41.38 9.44 0.61
C ASP A 110 41.65 8.93 -0.83
N LYS A 111 41.77 7.61 -1.05
CA LYS A 111 41.83 7.00 -2.39
C LYS A 111 40.54 7.20 -3.17
N LYS A 112 39.37 7.04 -2.53
CA LYS A 112 38.08 7.29 -3.18
C LYS A 112 37.82 8.76 -3.41
N GLN A 113 38.29 9.63 -2.52
CA GLN A 113 38.19 11.07 -2.66
C GLN A 113 39.15 11.58 -3.73
N ALA A 114 40.36 11.00 -3.85
CA ALA A 114 41.28 11.21 -4.96
C ALA A 114 40.69 10.73 -6.29
N ALA A 115 40.11 9.52 -6.33
CA ALA A 115 39.43 9.02 -7.52
C ALA A 115 38.20 9.86 -7.88
N LEU A 116 37.46 10.39 -6.89
CA LEU A 116 36.35 11.31 -7.11
C LEU A 116 36.85 12.66 -7.63
N THR A 117 37.94 13.20 -7.10
CA THR A 117 38.55 14.44 -7.62
C THR A 117 39.14 14.24 -9.00
N ASP A 118 39.71 13.07 -9.31
CA ASP A 118 40.18 12.72 -10.66
C ASP A 118 39.01 12.54 -11.62
N LEU A 119 37.90 11.93 -11.18
CA LEU A 119 36.68 11.82 -11.99
C LEU A 119 36.03 13.18 -12.19
N LEU A 120 36.03 14.06 -11.18
CA LEU A 120 35.53 15.43 -11.27
C LEU A 120 36.44 16.31 -12.12
N ALA A 121 37.76 16.13 -12.07
CA ALA A 121 38.72 16.79 -12.93
C ALA A 121 38.60 16.29 -14.37
N SER A 122 38.43 14.98 -14.59
CA SER A 122 38.16 14.41 -15.92
C SER A 122 36.79 14.82 -16.45
N LEU A 123 35.77 14.93 -15.59
CA LEU A 123 34.47 15.47 -15.94
C LEU A 123 34.57 16.96 -16.24
N HIS A 124 35.36 17.73 -15.49
CA HIS A 124 35.58 19.14 -15.73
C HIS A 124 36.39 19.37 -17.02
N GLU A 125 37.43 18.58 -17.30
CA GLU A 125 38.16 18.56 -18.57
C GLU A 125 37.25 18.11 -19.72
N ALA A 126 36.36 17.14 -19.51
CA ALA A 126 35.38 16.73 -20.51
C ALA A 126 34.26 17.76 -20.70
N MET A 127 33.94 18.54 -19.66
CA MET A 127 32.99 19.66 -19.72
C MET A 127 33.64 20.89 -20.35
N GLU A 128 34.89 21.21 -20.06
CA GLU A 128 35.68 22.25 -20.73
C GLU A 128 35.99 21.84 -22.17
N ALA A 129 36.30 20.57 -22.44
CA ALA A 129 36.41 20.07 -23.80
C ALA A 129 35.05 20.08 -24.51
N ASN A 130 33.94 19.79 -23.84
CA ASN A 130 32.61 19.99 -24.41
C ASN A 130 32.28 21.47 -24.57
N GLU A 131 32.73 22.36 -23.70
CA GLU A 131 32.45 23.80 -23.77
C GLU A 131 33.32 24.44 -24.84
N VAL A 132 34.56 23.97 -25.04
CA VAL A 132 35.43 24.28 -26.18
C VAL A 132 34.85 23.67 -27.45
N VAL A 133 34.39 22.41 -27.47
CA VAL A 133 33.70 21.82 -28.63
C VAL A 133 32.35 22.50 -28.87
N THR A 134 31.65 23.02 -27.86
CA THR A 134 30.41 23.79 -28.02
C THR A 134 30.73 25.23 -28.44
N SER A 135 31.86 25.79 -28.03
CA SER A 135 32.39 27.07 -28.48
C SER A 135 32.99 26.97 -29.89
N GLU A 136 33.51 25.82 -30.27
CA GLU A 136 33.99 25.47 -31.61
C GLU A 136 32.82 25.05 -32.48
N ILE A 137 31.77 24.42 -31.97
CA ILE A 137 30.52 24.17 -32.70
C ILE A 137 29.79 25.49 -32.89
N THR A 138 29.65 26.34 -31.87
CA THR A 138 29.07 27.69 -32.06
C THR A 138 30.02 28.60 -32.84
N GLY A 139 31.33 28.42 -32.74
CA GLY A 139 32.34 29.11 -33.54
C GLY A 139 32.33 28.67 -34.99
N LEU A 140 32.18 27.37 -35.27
CA LEU A 140 31.99 26.75 -36.58
C LEU A 140 30.56 26.95 -37.07
N GLU A 141 29.55 27.12 -36.22
CA GLU A 141 28.18 27.46 -36.59
C GLU A 141 28.10 28.95 -36.89
N ASN A 142 28.86 29.80 -36.21
CA ASN A 142 29.04 31.22 -36.52
C ASN A 142 29.98 31.41 -37.71
N GLU A 143 30.99 30.57 -37.91
CA GLU A 143 31.79 30.51 -39.14
C GLU A 143 31.05 29.80 -40.26
N LEU A 144 30.07 28.93 -40.00
CA LEU A 144 29.14 28.36 -40.98
C LEU A 144 28.00 29.35 -41.23
N GLU A 145 27.59 30.19 -40.29
CA GLU A 145 26.66 31.30 -40.51
C GLU A 145 27.38 32.43 -41.22
N ARG A 146 28.66 32.70 -40.91
CA ARG A 146 29.52 33.64 -41.62
C ARG A 146 29.98 33.07 -42.95
N CYS A 147 30.21 31.77 -43.12
CA CYS A 147 30.42 31.11 -44.41
C CYS A 147 29.11 30.87 -45.13
N VAL A 148 27.94 30.84 -44.51
CA VAL A 148 26.63 30.85 -45.20
C VAL A 148 26.24 32.27 -45.54
N LEU A 149 26.66 33.30 -44.78
CA LEU A 149 26.51 34.72 -45.14
C LEU A 149 27.57 35.18 -46.14
N GLU A 150 28.81 34.66 -46.07
CA GLU A 150 29.90 34.85 -47.03
C GLU A 150 29.75 33.90 -48.23
N GLU A 151 29.18 32.69 -48.15
CA GLU A 151 28.86 31.89 -49.35
C GLU A 151 27.55 32.37 -49.98
N ARG A 152 26.55 32.83 -49.23
CA ARG A 152 25.34 33.44 -49.84
C ARG A 152 25.63 34.85 -50.35
N GLY A 153 26.57 35.58 -49.72
CA GLY A 153 27.12 36.84 -50.21
C GLY A 153 28.09 36.68 -51.38
N GLN A 154 29.08 35.78 -51.31
CA GLN A 154 30.10 35.57 -52.34
C GLN A 154 29.61 34.67 -53.49
N LYS A 155 28.58 33.82 -53.33
CA LYS A 155 27.96 33.09 -54.46
C LYS A 155 27.00 34.00 -55.23
N ASP A 156 26.37 34.97 -54.57
CA ASP A 156 25.63 36.04 -55.25
C ASP A 156 26.57 37.06 -55.90
N GLU A 157 27.69 37.43 -55.27
CA GLU A 157 28.67 38.37 -55.85
C GLU A 157 29.53 37.75 -56.97
N LEU A 158 29.90 36.46 -56.89
CA LEU A 158 30.68 35.75 -57.93
C LEU A 158 29.79 35.30 -59.11
N SER A 159 28.50 35.05 -58.90
CA SER A 159 27.50 34.83 -59.96
C SER A 159 27.18 36.14 -60.69
N GLN A 160 27.02 37.24 -59.94
CA GLN A 160 26.82 38.58 -60.52
C GLN A 160 28.08 39.10 -61.24
N LEU A 161 29.30 38.85 -60.75
CA LEU A 161 30.55 39.28 -61.43
C LEU A 161 30.90 38.43 -62.66
N LYS A 162 30.58 37.12 -62.69
CA LYS A 162 30.74 36.28 -63.89
C LYS A 162 29.68 36.61 -64.96
N ALA A 163 28.45 36.89 -64.56
CA ALA A 163 27.40 37.38 -65.47
C ALA A 163 27.74 38.79 -66.00
N ARG A 164 28.20 39.71 -65.13
CA ARG A 164 28.52 41.09 -65.51
C ARG A 164 29.76 41.22 -66.40
N ARG A 165 30.75 40.32 -66.31
CA ARG A 165 31.93 40.30 -67.20
C ARG A 165 31.58 39.81 -68.62
N VAL A 166 30.69 38.84 -68.76
CA VAL A 166 30.21 38.36 -70.06
C VAL A 166 29.25 39.37 -70.70
N GLU A 167 28.39 39.99 -69.88
CA GLU A 167 27.45 41.03 -70.30
C GLU A 167 28.17 42.33 -70.77
N LEU A 168 29.20 42.81 -70.06
CA LEU A 168 29.95 44.02 -70.44
C LEU A 168 30.83 43.83 -71.68
N THR A 169 31.33 42.62 -71.95
CA THR A 169 32.12 42.34 -73.17
C THR A 169 31.21 42.34 -74.40
N LYS A 170 29.98 41.84 -74.25
CA LYS A 170 28.95 41.82 -75.31
C LYS A 170 28.32 43.20 -75.56
N GLN A 171 28.10 43.97 -74.49
CA GLN A 171 27.57 45.34 -74.59
C GLN A 171 28.58 46.33 -75.21
N PHE A 172 29.90 46.13 -75.04
CA PHE A 172 30.91 47.00 -75.66
C PHE A 172 31.03 46.79 -77.19
N GLU A 173 30.76 45.58 -77.68
CA GLU A 173 30.72 45.25 -79.12
C GLU A 173 29.38 45.63 -79.79
N GLU A 174 28.26 45.55 -79.07
CA GLU A 174 26.94 45.97 -79.55
C GLU A 174 26.79 47.52 -79.59
N LEU A 175 27.35 48.26 -78.63
CA LEU A 175 27.29 49.74 -78.61
C LEU A 175 28.11 50.40 -79.71
N ASN A 176 29.20 49.78 -80.18
CA ASN A 176 30.01 50.31 -81.29
C ASN A 176 29.33 50.16 -82.67
N GLN A 177 28.32 49.27 -82.80
CA GLN A 177 27.53 49.10 -84.02
C GLN A 177 26.23 49.93 -84.04
N GLN A 178 25.74 50.42 -82.89
CA GLN A 178 24.45 51.15 -82.80
C GLN A 178 24.56 52.68 -82.97
N ILE A 179 25.77 53.27 -82.92
CA ILE A 179 25.99 54.72 -83.05
C ILE A 179 25.56 55.30 -84.43
N PRO A 180 25.72 54.60 -85.58
CA PRO A 180 25.21 55.08 -86.87
C PRO A 180 23.67 55.00 -86.99
N GLN A 181 23.03 54.02 -86.34
CA GLN A 181 21.58 53.77 -86.45
C GLN A 181 20.74 54.75 -85.61
N LEU A 182 21.26 55.22 -84.48
CA LEU A 182 20.57 56.19 -83.62
C LEU A 182 20.59 57.64 -84.17
N LYS A 183 21.50 57.95 -85.11
CA LYS A 183 21.50 59.25 -85.80
C LYS A 183 20.40 59.34 -86.87
N GLU A 184 20.10 58.24 -87.57
CA GLU A 184 19.01 58.21 -88.56
C GLU A 184 17.62 58.15 -87.88
N ASN A 185 17.50 57.43 -86.75
CA ASN A 185 16.26 57.39 -85.98
C ASN A 185 15.88 58.75 -85.36
N ASN A 186 16.86 59.59 -84.98
CA ASN A 186 16.57 60.95 -84.50
C ASN A 186 16.01 61.87 -85.60
N ARG A 187 16.47 61.72 -86.85
CA ARG A 187 15.96 62.48 -88.00
C ARG A 187 14.49 62.16 -88.28
N ILE A 188 14.14 60.87 -88.29
CA ILE A 188 12.76 60.38 -88.49
C ILE A 188 11.83 60.79 -87.33
N THR A 189 12.35 60.87 -86.10
CA THR A 189 11.56 61.24 -84.92
C THR A 189 11.26 62.75 -84.89
N GLN A 190 12.18 63.59 -85.39
CA GLN A 190 11.94 65.04 -85.54
C GLN A 190 10.87 65.36 -86.60
N GLU A 191 10.84 64.64 -87.72
CA GLU A 191 9.80 64.79 -88.76
C GLU A 191 8.41 64.36 -88.24
N LYS A 192 8.34 63.30 -87.43
CA LYS A 192 7.09 62.86 -86.77
C LYS A 192 6.58 63.84 -85.72
N LYS A 193 7.48 64.52 -85.00
CA LYS A 193 7.11 65.55 -84.02
C LYS A 193 6.48 66.77 -84.69
N ALA A 194 7.04 67.24 -85.80
CA ALA A 194 6.49 68.36 -86.57
C ALA A 194 5.09 68.05 -87.17
N ALA A 195 4.84 66.80 -87.58
CA ALA A 195 3.52 66.37 -88.02
C ALA A 195 2.48 66.34 -86.88
N LYS A 196 2.90 65.91 -85.68
CA LYS A 196 2.06 65.88 -84.48
C LYS A 196 1.72 67.28 -83.96
N ASP A 197 2.65 68.23 -84.03
CA ASP A 197 2.42 69.62 -83.62
C ASP A 197 1.39 70.33 -84.53
N LYS A 198 1.30 69.93 -85.82
CA LYS A 198 0.27 70.40 -86.76
C LYS A 198 -1.11 69.80 -86.47
N GLU A 199 -1.18 68.50 -86.17
CA GLU A 199 -2.42 67.83 -85.70
C GLU A 199 -2.98 68.46 -84.41
N ILE A 200 -2.10 68.89 -83.49
CA ILE A 200 -2.51 69.55 -82.25
C ILE A 200 -3.09 70.94 -82.52
N GLN A 201 -2.56 71.70 -83.48
CA GLN A 201 -3.14 72.99 -83.88
C GLN A 201 -4.53 72.84 -84.51
N ASP A 202 -4.72 71.83 -85.35
CA ASP A 202 -6.02 71.54 -85.96
C ASP A 202 -7.04 71.07 -84.90
N SER A 203 -6.59 70.26 -83.93
CA SER A 203 -7.41 69.81 -82.79
C SER A 203 -7.83 70.96 -81.86
N ILE A 204 -6.98 72.00 -81.69
CA ILE A 204 -7.31 73.20 -80.90
C ILE A 204 -8.34 74.08 -81.62
N ALA A 205 -8.28 74.16 -82.96
CA ALA A 205 -9.29 74.86 -83.75
C ALA A 205 -10.64 74.13 -83.73
N GLU A 206 -10.62 72.81 -83.64
CA GLU A 206 -11.82 71.97 -83.51
C GLU A 206 -12.42 72.03 -82.10
N LEU A 207 -11.58 72.10 -81.05
CA LEU A 207 -12.02 72.35 -79.67
C LEU A 207 -12.75 73.69 -79.51
N LYS A 208 -12.33 74.76 -80.20
CA LYS A 208 -13.06 76.04 -80.20
C LYS A 208 -14.45 75.94 -80.83
N ARG A 209 -14.64 75.12 -81.86
CA ARG A 209 -15.97 74.85 -82.44
C ARG A 209 -16.83 73.97 -81.52
N ILE A 210 -16.20 73.10 -80.75
CA ILE A 210 -16.88 72.28 -79.74
C ILE A 210 -17.32 73.14 -78.55
N ASP A 211 -16.52 74.12 -78.12
CA ASP A 211 -16.93 75.06 -77.06
C ASP A 211 -18.14 75.91 -77.48
N GLU A 212 -18.18 76.43 -78.71
CA GLU A 212 -19.35 77.16 -79.24
C GLU A 212 -20.63 76.29 -79.30
N THR A 213 -20.49 75.00 -79.65
CA THR A 213 -21.64 74.05 -79.64
C THR A 213 -22.04 73.59 -78.24
N VAL A 214 -21.12 73.60 -77.27
CA VAL A 214 -21.41 73.35 -75.86
C VAL A 214 -22.16 74.52 -75.23
N GLU A 215 -21.84 75.78 -75.58
CA GLU A 215 -22.60 76.95 -75.13
C GLU A 215 -24.03 76.97 -75.69
N ASP A 216 -24.23 76.55 -76.94
CA ASP A 216 -25.57 76.36 -77.52
C ASP A 216 -26.36 75.25 -76.81
N LYS A 217 -25.71 74.12 -76.50
CA LYS A 217 -26.33 73.03 -75.72
C LYS A 217 -26.61 73.41 -74.28
N GLN A 218 -25.81 74.26 -73.64
CA GLN A 218 -26.10 74.74 -72.28
C GLN A 218 -27.34 75.63 -72.22
N ARG A 219 -27.66 76.37 -73.30
CA ARG A 219 -28.94 77.09 -73.43
C ARG A 219 -30.12 76.13 -73.61
N GLU A 220 -29.93 75.04 -74.33
CA GLU A 220 -30.94 73.98 -74.52
C GLU A 220 -31.19 73.22 -73.20
N ASP A 221 -30.13 72.90 -72.45
CA ASP A 221 -30.15 72.24 -71.14
C ASP A 221 -30.85 73.09 -70.07
N GLN A 222 -30.78 74.43 -70.18
CA GLN A 222 -31.54 75.33 -69.31
C GLN A 222 -33.06 75.30 -69.59
N MET A 223 -33.47 75.14 -70.86
CA MET A 223 -34.89 74.96 -71.21
C MET A 223 -35.39 73.57 -70.80
N GLU A 224 -34.58 72.53 -70.98
CA GLU A 224 -34.89 71.17 -70.50
C GLU A 224 -34.98 71.11 -68.97
N ARG A 225 -34.14 71.83 -68.22
CA ARG A 225 -34.24 71.91 -66.75
C ARG A 225 -35.53 72.59 -66.27
N GLN A 226 -36.04 73.60 -66.99
CA GLN A 226 -37.34 74.19 -66.69
C GLN A 226 -38.49 73.22 -66.97
N HIS A 227 -38.40 72.45 -68.06
CA HIS A 227 -39.37 71.40 -68.39
C HIS A 227 -39.29 70.19 -67.43
N LEU A 228 -38.10 69.87 -66.93
CA LEU A 228 -37.89 68.85 -65.89
C LEU A 228 -38.47 69.27 -64.54
N PHE A 229 -38.38 70.55 -64.18
CA PHE A 229 -38.96 71.09 -62.95
C PHE A 229 -40.50 71.00 -62.93
N GLU A 230 -41.15 71.23 -64.07
CA GLU A 230 -42.60 71.06 -64.21
C GLU A 230 -43.01 69.57 -64.14
N LEU A 231 -42.24 68.69 -64.78
CA LEU A 231 -42.43 67.23 -64.70
C LEU A 231 -42.10 66.65 -63.31
N GLU A 232 -41.15 67.24 -62.58
CA GLU A 232 -40.82 66.88 -61.19
C GLU A 232 -41.91 67.30 -60.22
N ARG A 233 -42.55 68.46 -60.45
CA ARG A 233 -43.73 68.91 -59.69
C ARG A 233 -44.93 67.98 -59.92
N ASP A 234 -45.14 67.49 -61.13
CA ASP A 234 -46.18 66.49 -61.42
C ASP A 234 -45.82 65.08 -60.91
N ARG A 235 -44.53 64.74 -60.89
CA ARG A 235 -44.03 63.54 -60.21
C ARG A 235 -44.22 63.61 -58.70
N GLU A 236 -44.01 64.77 -58.08
CA GLU A 236 -44.20 64.96 -56.63
C GLU A 236 -45.69 64.87 -56.24
N ASN A 237 -46.58 65.42 -57.07
CA ASN A 237 -48.03 65.29 -56.91
C ASN A 237 -48.52 63.84 -57.03
N THR A 238 -47.97 63.07 -57.98
CA THR A 238 -48.25 61.63 -58.10
C THR A 238 -47.56 60.80 -57.01
N ARG A 239 -46.39 61.23 -56.50
CA ARG A 239 -45.72 60.63 -55.35
C ARG A 239 -46.53 60.79 -54.08
N ASN A 240 -47.14 61.95 -53.86
CA ASN A 240 -48.00 62.22 -52.70
C ASN A 240 -49.28 61.38 -52.73
N ARG A 241 -49.90 61.21 -53.90
CA ARG A 241 -51.01 60.25 -54.11
C ARG A 241 -50.60 58.79 -53.86
N LEU A 242 -49.39 58.41 -54.29
CA LEU A 242 -48.84 57.08 -54.02
C LEU A 242 -48.49 56.89 -52.54
N LYS A 243 -48.11 57.97 -51.83
CA LYS A 243 -47.83 57.97 -50.39
C LYS A 243 -49.10 57.80 -49.56
N GLU A 244 -50.20 58.46 -49.95
CA GLU A 244 -51.53 58.25 -49.35
C GLU A 244 -52.04 56.82 -49.57
N MET A 245 -51.88 56.27 -50.78
CA MET A 245 -52.25 54.87 -51.05
C MET A 245 -51.34 53.86 -50.34
N LYS A 246 -50.04 54.15 -50.20
CA LYS A 246 -49.11 53.32 -49.41
C LYS A 246 -49.41 53.39 -47.91
N GLN A 247 -49.88 54.53 -47.40
CA GLN A 247 -50.31 54.64 -46.01
C GLN A 247 -51.59 53.82 -45.77
N GLN A 248 -52.57 53.84 -46.68
CA GLN A 248 -53.76 52.98 -46.59
C GLN A 248 -53.44 51.48 -46.69
N VAL A 249 -52.45 51.10 -47.51
CA VAL A 249 -51.95 49.72 -47.57
C VAL A 249 -51.17 49.35 -46.30
N ALA A 250 -50.38 50.26 -45.73
CA ALA A 250 -49.67 50.04 -44.47
C ALA A 250 -50.64 49.86 -43.29
N ASP A 251 -51.70 50.68 -43.21
CA ASP A 251 -52.73 50.58 -42.17
C ASP A 251 -53.49 49.24 -42.26
N LYS A 252 -53.83 48.78 -43.48
CA LYS A 252 -54.41 47.43 -43.70
C LYS A 252 -53.42 46.28 -43.45
N THR A 253 -52.13 46.50 -43.66
CA THR A 253 -51.09 45.49 -43.39
C THR A 253 -50.85 45.34 -41.88
N ILE A 254 -51.01 46.42 -41.11
CA ILE A 254 -50.98 46.39 -39.64
C ILE A 254 -52.21 45.66 -39.08
N GLU A 255 -53.39 45.85 -39.67
CA GLU A 255 -54.63 45.14 -39.30
C GLU A 255 -54.52 43.63 -39.58
N VAL A 256 -53.99 43.25 -40.75
CA VAL A 256 -53.71 41.83 -41.10
C VAL A 256 -52.61 41.23 -40.22
N ALA A 257 -51.60 42.00 -39.81
CA ALA A 257 -50.55 41.54 -38.90
C ALA A 257 -51.09 41.31 -37.47
N GLN A 258 -52.04 42.13 -37.01
CA GLN A 258 -52.72 41.95 -35.73
C GLN A 258 -53.61 40.69 -35.75
N GLU A 259 -54.35 40.46 -36.84
CA GLU A 259 -55.14 39.23 -37.01
C GLU A 259 -54.25 37.98 -37.13
N GLN A 260 -53.12 38.05 -37.84
CA GLN A 260 -52.15 36.96 -37.92
C GLN A 260 -51.45 36.66 -36.58
N GLU A 261 -51.25 37.65 -35.72
CA GLU A 261 -50.70 37.45 -34.37
C GLU A 261 -51.73 36.80 -33.43
N THR A 262 -53.02 37.14 -33.55
CA THR A 262 -54.09 36.43 -32.81
C THR A 262 -54.23 34.97 -33.25
N VAL A 263 -54.08 34.69 -34.55
CA VAL A 263 -54.05 33.32 -35.09
C VAL A 263 -52.83 32.55 -34.57
N LYS A 264 -51.63 33.17 -34.56
CA LYS A 264 -50.41 32.55 -33.99
C LYS A 264 -50.55 32.26 -32.49
N GLN A 265 -51.20 33.13 -31.72
CA GLN A 265 -51.42 32.90 -30.29
C GLN A 265 -52.41 31.76 -30.01
N ILE A 266 -53.46 31.61 -30.84
CA ILE A 266 -54.39 30.48 -30.76
C ILE A 266 -53.68 29.18 -31.18
N ASP A 267 -52.85 29.21 -32.22
CA ASP A 267 -52.12 28.06 -32.72
C ASP A 267 -51.04 27.57 -31.73
N LYS A 268 -50.41 28.51 -31.00
CA LYS A 268 -49.49 28.22 -29.89
C LYS A 268 -50.21 27.57 -28.70
N LYS A 269 -51.40 28.05 -28.34
CA LYS A 269 -52.25 27.45 -27.30
C LYS A 269 -52.72 26.04 -27.67
N VAL A 270 -53.04 25.79 -28.93
CA VAL A 270 -53.45 24.45 -29.43
C VAL A 270 -52.28 23.47 -29.44
N ARG A 271 -51.08 23.90 -29.86
CA ARG A 271 -49.86 23.04 -29.80
C ARG A 271 -49.43 22.74 -28.37
N GLU A 272 -49.54 23.71 -27.47
CA GLU A 272 -49.22 23.51 -26.06
C GLU A 272 -50.24 22.61 -25.34
N GLN A 273 -51.52 22.71 -25.68
CA GLN A 273 -52.55 21.76 -25.20
C GLN A 273 -52.35 20.35 -25.76
N LYS A 274 -51.97 20.19 -27.04
CA LYS A 274 -51.59 18.88 -27.60
C LYS A 274 -50.37 18.28 -26.91
N ARG A 275 -49.32 19.07 -26.68
CA ARG A 275 -48.11 18.60 -25.97
C ARG A 275 -48.40 18.21 -24.51
N ARG A 276 -49.28 18.94 -23.82
CA ARG A 276 -49.75 18.59 -22.47
C ARG A 276 -50.58 17.30 -22.47
N PHE A 277 -51.40 17.08 -23.50
CA PHE A 277 -52.20 15.86 -23.63
C PHE A 277 -51.33 14.63 -23.93
N GLU A 278 -50.32 14.76 -24.80
CA GLU A 278 -49.35 13.68 -25.07
C GLU A 278 -48.47 13.37 -23.84
N SER A 279 -48.01 14.38 -23.09
CA SER A 279 -47.28 14.20 -21.82
C SER A 279 -48.15 13.52 -20.77
N ALA A 280 -49.39 13.96 -20.58
CA ALA A 280 -50.33 13.35 -19.64
C ALA A 280 -50.72 11.92 -20.04
N LYS A 281 -50.75 11.60 -21.35
CA LYS A 281 -50.99 10.24 -21.86
C LYS A 281 -49.79 9.32 -21.59
N SER A 282 -48.57 9.81 -21.80
CA SER A 282 -47.34 9.08 -21.48
C SER A 282 -47.21 8.86 -19.97
N GLU A 283 -47.46 9.88 -19.15
CA GLU A 283 -47.44 9.78 -17.68
C GLU A 283 -48.51 8.81 -17.17
N LYS A 284 -49.72 8.83 -17.75
CA LYS A 284 -50.77 7.85 -17.43
C LYS A 284 -50.36 6.42 -17.76
N GLN A 285 -49.67 6.20 -18.88
CA GLN A 285 -49.17 4.87 -19.27
C GLN A 285 -48.04 4.41 -18.35
N GLU A 286 -47.12 5.30 -17.99
CA GLU A 286 -46.02 5.01 -17.06
C GLU A 286 -46.52 4.75 -15.63
N ILE A 287 -47.54 5.49 -15.18
CA ILE A 287 -48.21 5.26 -13.88
C ILE A 287 -48.99 3.94 -13.92
N SER A 288 -49.64 3.59 -15.04
CA SER A 288 -50.33 2.30 -15.20
C SER A 288 -49.36 1.12 -15.14
N GLU A 289 -48.18 1.23 -15.75
CA GLU A 289 -47.13 0.22 -15.68
C GLU A 289 -46.52 0.10 -14.27
N LYS A 290 -46.34 1.24 -13.58
CA LYS A 290 -45.91 1.27 -12.17
C LYS A 290 -46.96 0.65 -11.25
N CYS A 291 -48.25 0.96 -11.43
CA CYS A 291 -49.34 0.32 -10.69
C CYS A 291 -49.41 -1.19 -10.92
N GLN A 292 -49.18 -1.67 -12.14
CA GLN A 292 -49.11 -3.12 -12.41
C GLN A 292 -47.90 -3.80 -11.78
N LYS A 293 -46.75 -3.12 -11.70
CA LYS A 293 -45.56 -3.63 -10.99
C LYS A 293 -45.80 -3.69 -9.48
N TYR A 294 -46.31 -2.61 -8.88
CA TYR A 294 -46.64 -2.59 -7.45
C TYR A 294 -47.75 -3.57 -7.08
N GLN A 295 -48.72 -3.82 -7.96
CA GLN A 295 -49.72 -4.87 -7.75
C GLN A 295 -49.08 -6.27 -7.72
N LYS A 296 -48.15 -6.58 -8.63
CA LYS A 296 -47.42 -7.85 -8.63
C LYS A 296 -46.51 -8.01 -7.42
N GLU A 297 -45.88 -6.93 -6.96
CA GLU A 297 -45.06 -6.92 -5.74
C GLU A 297 -45.93 -7.09 -4.48
N LEU A 298 -47.11 -6.47 -4.42
CA LEU A 298 -48.08 -6.68 -3.35
C LEU A 298 -48.61 -8.13 -3.32
N ASP A 299 -48.91 -8.72 -4.47
CA ASP A 299 -49.36 -10.11 -4.56
C ASP A 299 -48.24 -11.09 -4.13
N LEU A 300 -46.98 -10.80 -4.49
CA LEU A 300 -45.81 -11.57 -4.05
C LEU A 300 -45.58 -11.42 -2.54
N LEU A 301 -45.66 -10.20 -2.00
CA LEU A 301 -45.48 -9.94 -0.58
C LEU A 301 -46.61 -10.58 0.25
N ASN A 302 -47.85 -10.54 -0.23
CA ASN A 302 -48.97 -11.26 0.39
C ASN A 302 -48.76 -12.78 0.37
N SER A 303 -48.20 -13.35 -0.70
CA SER A 303 -47.88 -14.79 -0.75
C SER A 303 -46.79 -15.18 0.26
N GLN A 304 -45.82 -14.29 0.50
CA GLN A 304 -44.77 -14.47 1.50
C GLN A 304 -45.30 -14.32 2.93
N ILE A 305 -46.20 -13.35 3.16
CA ILE A 305 -46.85 -13.16 4.46
C ILE A 305 -47.68 -14.40 4.83
N VAL A 306 -48.47 -14.94 3.91
CA VAL A 306 -49.26 -16.17 4.15
C VAL A 306 -48.36 -17.38 4.46
N ALA A 307 -47.19 -17.51 3.80
CA ALA A 307 -46.21 -18.55 4.10
C ALA A 307 -45.59 -18.39 5.49
N ILE A 308 -45.23 -17.17 5.88
CA ILE A 308 -44.69 -16.85 7.20
C ILE A 308 -45.74 -17.07 8.29
N GLU A 309 -47.00 -16.70 8.06
CA GLU A 309 -48.10 -16.95 9.00
C GLU A 309 -48.34 -18.46 9.20
N ALA A 310 -48.21 -19.27 8.15
CA ALA A 310 -48.28 -20.73 8.25
C ALA A 310 -47.09 -21.31 9.06
N ASP A 311 -45.88 -20.78 8.87
CA ASP A 311 -44.70 -21.19 9.65
C ASP A 311 -44.78 -20.75 11.11
N ILE A 312 -45.34 -19.56 11.39
CA ILE A 312 -45.61 -19.10 12.76
C ILE A 312 -46.64 -20.01 13.43
N ALA A 313 -47.71 -20.39 12.74
CA ALA A 313 -48.71 -21.33 13.26
C ALA A 313 -48.12 -22.72 13.55
N ASN A 314 -47.27 -23.23 12.65
CA ASN A 314 -46.57 -24.50 12.85
C ASN A 314 -45.59 -24.46 14.03
N ASN A 315 -44.83 -23.37 14.16
CA ASN A 315 -43.92 -23.17 15.29
C ASN A 315 -44.66 -22.96 16.61
N HIS A 316 -45.81 -22.28 16.59
CA HIS A 316 -46.66 -22.12 17.78
C HIS A 316 -47.20 -23.47 18.28
N ASN A 317 -47.65 -24.34 17.38
CA ASN A 317 -48.09 -25.69 17.72
C ASN A 317 -46.94 -26.55 18.27
N ALA A 318 -45.73 -26.45 17.70
CA ALA A 318 -44.54 -27.13 18.22
C ALA A 318 -44.12 -26.59 19.61
N LEU A 319 -44.35 -25.30 19.88
CA LEU A 319 -44.07 -24.68 21.17
C LEU A 319 -45.06 -25.15 22.25
N ILE A 320 -46.34 -25.30 21.91
CA ILE A 320 -47.36 -25.86 22.81
C ILE A 320 -47.03 -27.32 23.17
N GLU A 321 -46.61 -28.15 22.22
CA GLU A 321 -46.20 -29.53 22.50
C GLU A 321 -44.91 -29.59 23.35
N ARG A 322 -43.93 -28.72 23.09
CA ARG A 322 -42.75 -28.60 23.96
C ARG A 322 -43.10 -28.12 25.37
N GLN A 323 -44.09 -27.23 25.52
CA GLN A 323 -44.56 -26.77 26.82
C GLN A 323 -45.23 -27.90 27.61
N LYS A 324 -46.04 -28.75 26.96
CA LYS A 324 -46.62 -29.95 27.62
C LYS A 324 -45.55 -30.93 28.09
N VAL A 325 -44.48 -31.11 27.31
CA VAL A 325 -43.33 -31.95 27.72
C VAL A 325 -42.58 -31.31 28.88
N ALA A 326 -42.35 -29.99 28.85
CA ALA A 326 -41.71 -29.25 29.95
C ALA A 326 -42.51 -29.32 31.25
N ASP A 327 -43.85 -29.20 31.18
CA ASP A 327 -44.72 -29.32 32.35
C ASP A 327 -44.75 -30.75 32.90
N SER A 328 -44.65 -31.77 32.02
CA SER A 328 -44.53 -33.17 32.45
C SER A 328 -43.20 -33.46 33.18
N VAL A 329 -42.09 -32.89 32.70
CA VAL A 329 -40.76 -33.02 33.30
C VAL A 329 -40.68 -32.21 34.60
N SER A 330 -41.32 -31.05 34.67
CA SER A 330 -41.44 -30.22 35.88
C SER A 330 -42.19 -30.95 36.99
N ASN A 331 -43.35 -31.57 36.66
CA ASN A 331 -44.11 -32.37 37.61
C ASN A 331 -43.33 -33.60 38.09
N GLN A 332 -42.56 -34.24 37.20
CA GLN A 332 -41.69 -35.38 37.56
C GLN A 332 -40.52 -34.93 38.45
N ALA A 333 -39.94 -33.76 38.20
CA ALA A 333 -38.91 -33.16 39.05
C ALA A 333 -39.44 -32.77 40.43
N GLN A 334 -40.66 -32.25 40.53
CA GLN A 334 -41.31 -31.93 41.81
C GLN A 334 -41.62 -33.21 42.62
N GLN A 335 -42.00 -34.30 41.95
CA GLN A 335 -42.22 -35.61 42.59
C GLN A 335 -40.91 -36.22 43.11
N GLN A 336 -39.80 -36.09 42.35
CA GLN A 336 -38.47 -36.51 42.80
C GLN A 336 -37.96 -35.64 43.96
N ASN A 337 -38.24 -34.34 43.95
CA ASN A 337 -37.85 -33.44 45.04
C ASN A 337 -38.60 -33.77 46.35
N ASN A 338 -39.90 -34.08 46.27
CA ASN A 338 -40.68 -34.54 47.43
C ASN A 338 -40.17 -35.87 48.00
N ASN A 339 -39.70 -36.79 47.13
CA ASN A 339 -39.04 -38.01 47.58
C ASN A 339 -37.68 -37.73 48.24
N ARG A 340 -36.92 -36.76 47.71
CA ARG A 340 -35.65 -36.31 48.27
C ARG A 340 -35.82 -35.67 49.65
N ASP A 341 -36.87 -34.88 49.86
CA ASP A 341 -37.19 -34.27 51.15
C ASP A 341 -37.64 -35.31 52.20
N LYS A 342 -38.39 -36.35 51.79
CA LYS A 342 -38.72 -37.49 52.67
C LYS A 342 -37.47 -38.29 53.09
N ILE A 343 -36.50 -38.44 52.18
CA ILE A 343 -35.20 -39.07 52.50
C ILE A 343 -34.38 -38.16 53.42
N ARG A 344 -34.40 -36.84 53.20
CA ARG A 344 -33.71 -35.85 54.05
C ARG A 344 -34.21 -35.87 55.49
N LEU A 345 -35.53 -35.97 55.70
CA LEU A 345 -36.13 -36.12 57.04
C LEU A 345 -35.72 -37.44 57.72
N LYS A 346 -35.56 -38.53 56.94
CA LYS A 346 -35.05 -39.81 57.46
C LYS A 346 -33.57 -39.74 57.87
N VAL A 347 -32.75 -39.01 57.10
CA VAL A 347 -31.33 -38.78 57.41
C VAL A 347 -31.19 -37.91 58.65
N GLN A 348 -32.01 -36.86 58.78
CA GLN A 348 -32.02 -35.99 59.96
C GLN A 348 -32.44 -36.74 61.23
N GLY A 349 -33.47 -37.59 61.16
CA GLY A 349 -33.86 -38.45 62.29
C GLY A 349 -32.82 -39.54 62.64
N LEU A 350 -31.99 -39.96 61.70
CA LEU A 350 -30.84 -40.85 61.97
C LEU A 350 -29.65 -40.09 62.57
N GLN A 351 -29.44 -38.83 62.19
CA GLN A 351 -28.44 -37.95 62.79
C GLN A 351 -28.78 -37.59 64.24
N GLU A 352 -30.03 -37.27 64.56
CA GLU A 352 -30.47 -37.01 65.94
C GLU A 352 -30.29 -38.25 66.84
N ARG A 353 -30.53 -39.46 66.31
CA ARG A 353 -30.23 -40.72 67.02
C ARG A 353 -28.74 -40.93 67.22
N TYR A 354 -27.92 -40.57 66.23
CA TYR A 354 -26.46 -40.61 66.35
C TYR A 354 -25.93 -39.60 67.38
N GLU A 355 -26.51 -38.40 67.44
CA GLU A 355 -26.18 -37.38 68.45
C GLU A 355 -26.64 -37.80 69.85
N GLY A 356 -27.77 -38.51 69.98
CA GLY A 356 -28.19 -39.14 71.23
C GLY A 356 -27.18 -40.17 71.73
N ILE A 357 -26.77 -41.11 70.86
CA ILE A 357 -25.74 -42.12 71.20
C ILE A 357 -24.40 -41.45 71.52
N ARG A 358 -24.05 -40.34 70.85
CA ARG A 358 -22.85 -39.56 71.13
C ARG A 358 -22.91 -38.89 72.51
N LYS A 359 -24.06 -38.33 72.90
CA LYS A 359 -24.26 -37.78 74.26
C LYS A 359 -24.20 -38.86 75.34
N ASP A 360 -24.71 -40.06 75.08
CA ASP A 360 -24.59 -41.19 76.01
C ASP A 360 -23.13 -41.66 76.10
N THR A 361 -22.39 -41.62 74.99
CA THR A 361 -20.95 -41.94 74.96
C THR A 361 -20.13 -40.89 75.73
N ASP A 362 -20.46 -39.60 75.59
CA ASP A 362 -19.84 -38.51 76.34
C ASP A 362 -20.20 -38.56 77.83
N ALA A 363 -21.41 -39.01 78.20
CA ALA A 363 -21.80 -39.24 79.60
C ALA A 363 -21.02 -40.41 80.23
N VAL A 364 -20.82 -41.51 79.49
CA VAL A 364 -19.96 -42.62 79.92
C VAL A 364 -18.50 -42.17 80.02
N ARG A 365 -18.03 -41.32 79.10
CA ARG A 365 -16.68 -40.74 79.16
C ARG A 365 -16.48 -39.83 80.37
N THR A 366 -17.49 -39.03 80.73
CA THR A 366 -17.46 -38.20 81.95
C THR A 366 -17.48 -39.06 83.22
N GLN A 367 -18.14 -40.22 83.20
CA GLN A 367 -18.06 -41.21 84.30
C GLN A 367 -16.69 -41.89 84.36
N VAL A 368 -16.07 -42.18 83.23
CA VAL A 368 -14.69 -42.69 83.15
C VAL A 368 -13.71 -41.65 83.72
N ASP A 369 -13.81 -40.39 83.30
CA ASP A 369 -12.98 -39.29 83.81
C ASP A 369 -13.17 -39.11 85.33
N ALA A 370 -14.40 -39.22 85.85
CA ALA A 370 -14.66 -39.16 87.29
C ALA A 370 -14.07 -40.37 88.06
N THR A 371 -14.03 -41.56 87.45
CA THR A 371 -13.34 -42.72 88.02
C THR A 371 -11.82 -42.62 87.90
N GLU A 372 -11.29 -41.99 86.85
CA GLU A 372 -9.86 -41.70 86.68
C GLU A 372 -9.38 -40.65 87.70
N ASP A 373 -10.18 -39.61 87.98
CA ASP A 373 -9.91 -38.66 89.06
C ASP A 373 -9.97 -39.33 90.45
N ARG A 374 -10.90 -40.28 90.64
CA ARG A 374 -10.95 -41.11 91.87
C ARG A 374 -9.67 -41.96 92.02
N ILE A 375 -9.17 -42.53 90.93
CA ILE A 375 -7.89 -43.25 90.88
C ILE A 375 -6.71 -42.31 91.13
N ALA A 376 -6.75 -41.06 90.64
CA ALA A 376 -5.73 -40.05 90.89
C ALA A 376 -5.69 -39.61 92.37
N THR A 377 -6.84 -39.50 93.04
CA THR A 377 -6.90 -39.26 94.50
C THR A 377 -6.36 -40.44 95.31
N LEU A 378 -6.69 -41.69 94.94
CA LEU A 378 -6.14 -42.89 95.58
C LEU A 378 -4.63 -43.06 95.32
N ARG A 379 -4.14 -42.62 94.14
CA ARG A 379 -2.69 -42.55 93.84
C ARG A 379 -1.98 -41.49 94.68
N ARG A 380 -2.60 -40.33 94.95
CA ARG A 380 -2.07 -39.31 95.89
C ARG A 380 -2.01 -39.81 97.34
N GLU A 381 -3.00 -40.58 97.79
CA GLU A 381 -2.98 -41.23 99.11
C GLU A 381 -1.89 -42.34 99.20
N GLY A 382 -1.67 -43.08 98.10
CA GLY A 382 -0.54 -43.99 97.92
C GLY A 382 0.84 -43.32 97.89
N GLU A 383 0.93 -42.10 97.37
CA GLU A 383 2.16 -41.28 97.38
C GLU A 383 2.46 -40.70 98.77
N LEU A 384 1.43 -40.39 99.57
CA LEU A 384 1.58 -39.91 100.95
C LEU A 384 2.12 -41.02 101.87
N THR A 385 1.62 -42.25 101.70
CA THR A 385 2.09 -43.45 102.41
C THR A 385 3.49 -43.89 101.94
N ARG A 386 3.84 -43.70 100.65
CA ARG A 386 5.20 -43.91 100.14
C ARG A 386 6.21 -42.90 100.72
N LYS A 387 5.82 -41.63 100.90
CA LYS A 387 6.64 -40.60 101.57
C LYS A 387 6.89 -40.85 103.06
N GLN A 388 5.99 -41.57 103.75
CA GLN A 388 6.15 -42.02 105.13
C GLN A 388 7.11 -43.23 105.25
N ILE A 389 7.25 -44.05 104.19
CA ILE A 389 8.23 -45.14 104.10
C ILE A 389 9.62 -44.59 103.74
N ASP A 390 9.71 -43.60 102.85
CA ASP A 390 10.97 -42.91 102.48
C ASP A 390 11.60 -42.10 103.64
N THR A 391 10.85 -41.79 104.69
CA THR A 391 11.38 -41.14 105.91
C THR A 391 12.05 -42.16 106.85
N CYS A 392 11.54 -43.39 106.94
CA CYS A 392 12.22 -44.48 107.67
C CYS A 392 13.49 -45.00 106.99
N VAL A 393 13.57 -44.95 105.65
CA VAL A 393 14.75 -45.43 104.87
C VAL A 393 15.90 -44.40 104.84
N ARG A 394 15.64 -43.13 105.20
CA ARG A 394 16.69 -42.09 105.33
C ARG A 394 17.51 -42.20 106.62
N ASP A 395 17.00 -42.83 107.67
CA ASP A 395 17.72 -42.99 108.94
C ASP A 395 18.74 -44.16 108.91
N GLU A 396 18.55 -45.17 108.05
CA GLU A 396 19.48 -46.30 107.91
C GLU A 396 20.67 -46.04 106.95
N ASN A 397 20.52 -45.12 105.99
CA ASN A 397 21.53 -44.87 104.94
C ASN A 397 22.64 -43.86 105.32
N SER A 398 22.65 -43.36 106.56
CA SER A 398 23.67 -42.42 107.05
C SER A 398 25.02 -43.08 107.39
N LYS A 399 25.12 -44.41 107.38
CA LYS A 399 26.33 -45.16 107.80
C LYS A 399 27.27 -45.63 106.67
N LEU A 400 26.97 -45.39 105.39
CA LEU A 400 27.73 -45.96 104.25
C LEU A 400 28.36 -44.92 103.27
N LYS A 401 28.70 -43.72 103.74
CA LYS A 401 29.51 -42.73 103.00
C LYS A 401 30.96 -42.73 103.50
N LYS A 402 31.78 -43.72 103.09
CA LYS A 402 33.23 -43.70 103.42
C LYS A 402 34.21 -44.07 102.29
N ASN A 403 33.78 -44.46 101.09
CA ASN A 403 34.73 -44.95 100.08
C ASN A 403 34.66 -44.15 98.75
N GLU A 404 34.98 -42.85 98.82
CA GLU A 404 35.45 -42.02 97.70
C GLU A 404 36.88 -42.46 97.31
N GLY A 405 37.22 -42.62 96.02
CA GLY A 405 38.63 -42.85 95.63
C GLY A 405 38.99 -43.02 94.15
N GLU A 406 38.23 -43.74 93.33
CA GLU A 406 38.76 -44.24 92.03
C GLU A 406 38.36 -43.44 90.77
N LEU A 407 37.64 -42.33 90.89
CA LEU A 407 37.01 -41.62 89.76
C LEU A 407 37.80 -40.41 89.22
N GLN A 408 39.12 -40.52 88.99
CA GLN A 408 39.93 -39.43 88.41
C GLN A 408 40.62 -39.75 87.07
N HIS A 409 40.64 -41.00 86.59
CA HIS A 409 41.30 -41.35 85.32
C HIS A 409 40.41 -41.22 84.06
N GLN A 410 39.08 -41.05 84.19
CA GLN A 410 38.15 -41.09 83.05
C GLN A 410 37.91 -39.73 82.36
N THR A 411 38.28 -38.61 82.99
CA THR A 411 38.02 -37.24 82.50
C THR A 411 39.00 -36.76 81.43
N GLN A 412 40.17 -37.39 81.26
CA GLN A 412 41.18 -36.98 80.26
C GLN A 412 40.86 -37.48 78.83
N ALA A 413 40.15 -38.60 78.67
CA ALA A 413 39.80 -39.16 77.36
C ALA A 413 38.61 -38.45 76.67
N GLN A 414 37.74 -37.80 77.46
CA GLN A 414 36.53 -37.12 76.96
C GLN A 414 36.85 -35.79 76.26
N THR A 415 37.91 -35.10 76.67
CA THR A 415 38.29 -33.77 76.14
C THR A 415 38.93 -33.86 74.75
N ILE A 416 39.71 -34.91 74.47
CA ILE A 416 40.36 -35.13 73.16
C ILE A 416 39.32 -35.48 72.08
N LEU A 417 38.31 -36.28 72.43
CA LEU A 417 37.21 -36.65 71.51
C LEU A 417 36.33 -35.46 71.12
N GLN A 418 36.16 -34.47 72.00
CA GLN A 418 35.40 -33.26 71.71
C GLN A 418 36.14 -32.32 70.74
N MET A 419 37.48 -32.26 70.80
CA MET A 419 38.27 -31.46 69.86
C MET A 419 38.23 -32.04 68.44
N TYR A 420 38.38 -33.35 68.27
CA TYR A 420 38.30 -33.97 66.93
C TYR A 420 36.90 -33.89 66.30
N LYS A 421 35.83 -33.93 67.11
CA LYS A 421 34.45 -33.68 66.63
C LYS A 421 34.27 -32.27 66.08
N ASN A 422 34.80 -31.26 66.79
CA ASN A 422 34.70 -29.88 66.34
C ASN A 422 35.53 -29.62 65.07
N GLN A 423 36.67 -30.29 64.92
CA GLN A 423 37.52 -30.16 63.73
C GLN A 423 36.88 -30.84 62.49
N ALA A 424 36.24 -32.00 62.67
CA ALA A 424 35.48 -32.66 61.60
C ALA A 424 34.27 -31.81 61.15
N HIS A 425 33.55 -31.19 62.08
CA HIS A 425 32.42 -30.34 61.77
C HIS A 425 32.82 -29.09 60.96
N ASN A 426 33.97 -28.48 61.27
CA ASN A 426 34.48 -27.34 60.51
C ASN A 426 34.87 -27.74 59.07
N ILE A 427 35.50 -28.90 58.88
CA ILE A 427 35.83 -29.43 57.55
C ILE A 427 34.56 -29.73 56.75
N ASP A 428 33.51 -30.28 57.37
CA ASP A 428 32.22 -30.51 56.72
C ASP A 428 31.55 -29.20 56.27
N CYS A 429 31.66 -28.13 57.07
CA CYS A 429 31.16 -26.81 56.71
C CYS A 429 31.92 -26.23 55.51
N GLU A 430 33.25 -26.34 55.47
CA GLU A 430 34.08 -25.89 54.33
C GLU A 430 33.76 -26.68 53.05
N ILE A 431 33.59 -28.00 53.14
CA ILE A 431 33.17 -28.84 52.00
C ILE A 431 31.79 -28.43 51.49
N SER A 432 30.86 -28.10 52.38
CA SER A 432 29.51 -27.65 52.02
C SER A 432 29.53 -26.31 51.26
N ILE A 433 30.34 -25.35 51.74
CA ILE A 433 30.53 -24.04 51.08
C ILE A 433 31.17 -24.22 49.70
N ILE A 434 32.20 -25.07 49.58
CA ILE A 434 32.85 -25.36 48.29
C ILE A 434 31.89 -26.04 47.32
N LYS A 435 31.06 -26.99 47.78
CA LYS A 435 30.03 -27.63 46.96
C LYS A 435 28.98 -26.63 46.47
N GLN A 436 28.57 -25.68 47.31
CA GLN A 436 27.64 -24.63 46.92
C GLN A 436 28.25 -23.72 45.83
N HIS A 437 29.51 -23.28 46.00
CA HIS A 437 30.22 -22.51 44.98
C HIS A 437 30.42 -23.29 43.67
N LEU A 438 30.66 -24.60 43.73
CA LEU A 438 30.76 -25.45 42.54
C LEU A 438 29.43 -25.55 41.79
N GLN A 439 28.31 -25.68 42.53
CA GLN A 439 26.97 -25.68 41.92
C GLN A 439 26.60 -24.32 41.29
N GLU A 440 26.95 -23.21 41.94
CA GLU A 440 26.72 -21.87 41.39
C GLU A 440 27.54 -21.61 40.13
N THR A 441 28.80 -22.05 40.11
CA THR A 441 29.66 -21.95 38.91
C THR A 441 29.18 -22.88 37.78
N GLN A 442 28.73 -24.10 38.07
CA GLN A 442 28.11 -24.99 37.07
C GLN A 442 26.81 -24.41 36.47
N LYS A 443 25.95 -23.80 37.29
CA LYS A 443 24.75 -23.11 36.78
C LYS A 443 25.11 -21.95 35.86
N LYS A 444 26.17 -21.20 36.19
CA LYS A 444 26.65 -20.08 35.38
C LYS A 444 27.27 -20.55 34.06
N ILE A 445 28.00 -21.66 34.08
CA ILE A 445 28.52 -22.31 32.86
C ILE A 445 27.36 -22.76 31.97
N TYR A 446 26.36 -23.43 32.53
CA TYR A 446 25.20 -23.89 31.77
C TYR A 446 24.43 -22.73 31.13
N SER A 447 24.23 -21.61 31.84
CA SER A 447 23.57 -20.42 31.27
C SER A 447 24.37 -19.86 30.08
N ILE A 448 25.69 -19.75 30.21
CA ILE A 448 26.57 -19.27 29.14
C ILE A 448 26.56 -20.23 27.95
N GLU A 449 26.52 -21.54 28.18
CA GLU A 449 26.43 -22.55 27.12
C GLU A 449 25.09 -22.46 26.37
N THR A 450 23.97 -22.29 27.09
CA THR A 450 22.66 -22.08 26.47
C THR A 450 22.56 -20.75 25.71
N GLU A 451 23.15 -19.67 26.23
CA GLU A 451 23.22 -18.39 25.53
C GLU A 451 24.09 -18.49 24.26
N ARG A 452 25.20 -19.23 24.32
CA ARG A 452 26.07 -19.48 23.15
C ARG A 452 25.32 -20.27 22.07
N GLU A 453 24.57 -21.30 22.43
CA GLU A 453 23.73 -22.05 21.48
C GLU A 453 22.64 -21.17 20.88
N HIS A 454 21.96 -20.37 21.71
CA HIS A 454 20.95 -19.43 21.24
C HIS A 454 21.51 -18.41 20.23
N TYR A 455 22.64 -17.77 20.53
CA TYR A 455 23.27 -16.83 19.59
C TYR A 455 23.84 -17.53 18.35
N SER A 456 24.23 -18.80 18.44
CA SER A 456 24.64 -19.60 17.28
C SER A 456 23.45 -19.88 16.34
N GLU A 457 22.28 -20.17 16.89
CA GLU A 457 21.04 -20.34 16.12
C GLU A 457 20.58 -19.02 15.49
N GLU A 458 20.62 -17.92 16.24
CA GLU A 458 20.30 -16.58 15.72
C GLU A 458 21.25 -16.16 14.60
N LEU A 459 22.56 -16.40 14.74
CA LEU A 459 23.55 -16.13 13.71
C LEU A 459 23.30 -16.98 12.45
N SER A 460 22.96 -18.26 12.62
CA SER A 460 22.61 -19.16 11.51
C SER A 460 21.34 -18.70 10.80
N ALA A 461 20.30 -18.32 11.55
CA ALA A 461 19.05 -17.79 11.00
C ALA A 461 19.25 -16.47 10.26
N ALA A 462 20.02 -15.53 10.83
CA ALA A 462 20.37 -14.27 10.20
C ALA A 462 21.20 -14.47 8.91
N THR A 463 22.14 -15.43 8.93
CA THR A 463 22.93 -15.79 7.75
C THR A 463 22.06 -16.40 6.65
N SER A 464 21.11 -17.28 7.00
CA SER A 464 20.15 -17.85 6.05
C SER A 464 19.24 -16.79 5.43
N GLN A 465 18.73 -15.84 6.24
CA GLN A 465 17.93 -14.72 5.75
C GLN A 465 18.74 -13.78 4.84
N PHE A 466 20.01 -13.53 5.16
CA PHE A 466 20.90 -12.75 4.30
C PHE A 466 21.14 -13.43 2.95
N LEU A 467 21.42 -14.73 2.93
CA LEU A 467 21.60 -15.50 1.70
C LEU A 467 20.32 -15.53 0.84
N HIS A 468 19.16 -15.71 1.48
CA HIS A 468 17.87 -15.62 0.78
C HIS A 468 17.61 -14.21 0.23
N GLY A 469 17.95 -13.17 0.99
CA GLY A 469 17.93 -11.78 0.52
C GLY A 469 18.86 -11.54 -0.68
N GLN A 470 20.03 -12.19 -0.69
CA GLN A 470 20.98 -12.11 -1.80
C GLN A 470 20.47 -12.83 -3.06
N GLU A 471 19.84 -14.01 -2.92
CA GLU A 471 19.21 -14.72 -4.04
C GLU A 471 18.04 -13.94 -4.62
N THR A 472 17.16 -13.40 -3.78
CA THR A 472 16.04 -12.55 -4.24
C THR A 472 16.53 -11.28 -4.93
N LEU A 473 17.60 -10.64 -4.44
CA LEU A 473 18.25 -9.51 -5.12
C LEU A 473 18.83 -9.91 -6.48
N LYS A 474 19.42 -11.12 -6.59
CA LYS A 474 19.95 -11.64 -7.86
C LYS A 474 18.83 -11.91 -8.86
N ASP A 475 17.71 -12.48 -8.41
CA ASP A 475 16.51 -12.67 -9.23
C ASP A 475 15.90 -11.32 -9.67
N LEU A 476 15.88 -10.34 -8.78
CA LEU A 476 15.42 -8.99 -9.10
C LEU A 476 16.34 -8.32 -10.12
N ALA A 477 17.66 -8.45 -9.95
CA ALA A 477 18.64 -7.94 -10.91
C ALA A 477 18.49 -8.59 -12.29
N SER A 478 18.23 -9.90 -12.35
CA SER A 478 17.95 -10.61 -13.61
C SER A 478 16.65 -10.12 -14.27
N LYS A 479 15.58 -9.91 -13.48
CA LYS A 479 14.32 -9.33 -13.97
C LYS A 479 14.50 -7.89 -14.47
N VAL A 480 15.25 -7.06 -13.75
CA VAL A 480 15.60 -5.71 -14.17
C VAL A 480 16.37 -5.76 -15.49
N GLN A 481 17.36 -6.62 -15.62
CA GLN A 481 18.13 -6.77 -16.85
C GLN A 481 17.25 -7.21 -18.05
N SER A 482 16.31 -8.13 -17.84
CA SER A 482 15.31 -8.53 -18.84
C SER A 482 14.38 -7.38 -19.22
N LYS A 483 13.90 -6.58 -18.25
CA LYS A 483 13.05 -5.42 -18.51
C LYS A 483 13.79 -4.29 -19.19
N THR A 484 15.05 -4.05 -18.84
CA THR A 484 15.92 -3.10 -19.56
C THR A 484 16.13 -3.55 -21.01
N ALA A 485 16.29 -4.85 -21.28
CA ALA A 485 16.36 -5.37 -22.65
C ALA A 485 15.05 -5.20 -23.43
N GLU A 486 13.89 -5.39 -22.78
CA GLU A 486 12.57 -5.08 -23.37
C GLU A 486 12.40 -3.59 -23.67
N ILE A 487 12.84 -2.70 -22.76
CA ILE A 487 12.82 -1.24 -22.95
C ILE A 487 13.69 -0.84 -24.15
N VAL A 488 14.92 -1.34 -24.22
CA VAL A 488 15.84 -1.06 -25.35
C VAL A 488 15.25 -1.55 -26.68
N ASN A 489 14.58 -2.71 -26.71
CA ASN A 489 13.86 -3.16 -27.91
C ASN A 489 12.64 -2.29 -28.23
N GLY A 490 11.91 -1.81 -27.21
CA GLY A 490 10.83 -0.84 -27.35
C GLY A 490 11.31 0.48 -27.93
N ASP A 491 12.39 1.05 -27.40
CA ASP A 491 13.00 2.28 -27.89
C ASP A 491 13.49 2.12 -29.32
N ARG A 492 14.06 0.95 -29.66
CA ARG A 492 14.46 0.63 -31.04
C ARG A 492 13.25 0.58 -31.98
N HIS A 493 12.12 0.02 -31.53
CA HIS A 493 10.86 0.03 -32.30
C HIS A 493 10.30 1.44 -32.47
N VAL A 494 10.33 2.27 -31.43
CA VAL A 494 9.89 3.66 -31.49
C VAL A 494 10.76 4.47 -32.44
N ALA A 495 12.10 4.33 -32.37
CA ALA A 495 13.02 4.98 -33.28
C ALA A 495 12.79 4.53 -34.75
N GLN A 496 12.52 3.24 -34.95
CA GLN A 496 12.18 2.72 -36.28
C GLN A 496 10.84 3.27 -36.81
N GLN A 497 9.83 3.41 -35.94
CA GLN A 497 8.56 4.04 -36.32
C GLN A 497 8.68 5.54 -36.55
N GLN A 498 9.50 6.26 -35.78
CA GLN A 498 9.80 7.69 -36.00
C GLN A 498 10.48 7.90 -37.35
N SER A 499 11.47 7.07 -37.69
CA SER A 499 12.12 7.11 -39.01
C SER A 499 11.15 6.84 -40.16
N LEU A 500 10.25 5.86 -40.01
CA LEU A 500 9.19 5.59 -40.99
C LEU A 500 8.19 6.75 -41.09
N TYR A 501 7.81 7.36 -39.97
CA TYR A 501 6.93 8.52 -39.94
C TYR A 501 7.57 9.75 -40.59
N GLU A 502 8.84 10.03 -40.33
CA GLU A 502 9.60 11.11 -40.98
C GLU A 502 9.75 10.88 -42.48
N LYS A 503 9.94 9.63 -42.90
CA LYS A 503 9.92 9.26 -44.31
C LYS A 503 8.56 9.53 -44.96
N VAL A 504 7.46 9.07 -44.36
CA VAL A 504 6.10 9.33 -44.87
C VAL A 504 5.76 10.83 -44.83
N ARG A 505 6.22 11.56 -43.81
CA ARG A 505 6.06 13.01 -43.71
C ARG A 505 6.81 13.73 -44.82
N SER A 506 8.06 13.35 -45.10
CA SER A 506 8.84 13.94 -46.20
C SER A 506 8.27 13.58 -47.58
N GLU A 507 7.77 12.35 -47.76
CA GLU A 507 7.03 11.94 -48.97
C GLU A 507 5.75 12.77 -49.13
N ARG A 508 4.99 13.00 -48.05
CA ARG A 508 3.81 13.88 -48.05
C ARG A 508 4.18 15.33 -48.35
N GLU A 509 5.30 15.83 -47.83
CA GLU A 509 5.81 17.18 -48.10
C GLU A 509 6.16 17.35 -49.58
N ILE A 510 6.82 16.36 -50.18
CA ILE A 510 7.17 16.32 -51.60
C ILE A 510 5.90 16.20 -52.46
N SER A 511 4.97 15.30 -52.11
CA SER A 511 3.69 15.18 -52.81
C SER A 511 2.86 16.46 -52.68
N SER A 512 2.88 17.14 -51.53
CA SER A 512 2.20 18.43 -51.34
C SER A 512 2.83 19.54 -52.17
N LYS A 513 4.17 19.59 -52.28
CA LYS A 513 4.84 20.51 -53.22
C LYS A 513 4.45 20.22 -54.66
N LYS A 514 4.42 18.95 -55.05
CA LYS A 514 4.03 18.54 -56.41
C LYS A 514 2.57 18.85 -56.72
N VAL A 515 1.68 18.72 -55.73
CA VAL A 515 0.29 19.16 -55.84
C VAL A 515 0.22 20.68 -56.01
N LYS A 516 0.99 21.46 -55.24
CA LYS A 516 1.04 22.93 -55.41
C LYS A 516 1.60 23.36 -56.76
N GLU A 517 2.60 22.66 -57.29
CA GLU A 517 3.13 22.90 -58.65
C GLU A 517 2.07 22.60 -59.72
N VAL A 518 1.34 21.48 -59.59
CA VAL A 518 0.22 21.14 -60.49
C VAL A 518 -0.95 22.10 -60.32
N GLU A 519 -1.25 22.56 -59.10
CA GLU A 519 -2.24 23.61 -58.84
C GLU A 519 -1.81 24.93 -59.48
N ALA A 520 -0.53 25.31 -59.40
CA ALA A 520 0.01 26.50 -60.06
C ALA A 520 -0.10 26.37 -61.59
N GLU A 521 0.24 25.22 -62.16
CA GLU A 521 0.09 24.94 -63.59
C GLU A 521 -1.39 24.95 -64.03
N ILE A 522 -2.30 24.41 -63.21
CA ILE A 522 -3.74 24.50 -63.42
C ILE A 522 -4.18 25.97 -63.37
N THR A 523 -3.72 26.78 -62.40
CA THR A 523 -4.08 28.20 -62.35
C THR A 523 -3.52 28.99 -63.54
N GLU A 524 -2.34 28.63 -64.04
CA GLU A 524 -1.78 29.22 -65.25
C GLU A 524 -2.60 28.84 -66.49
N LEU A 525 -3.01 27.57 -66.60
CA LEU A 525 -3.93 27.10 -67.64
C LEU A 525 -5.33 27.70 -67.51
N GLU A 526 -5.83 27.93 -66.30
CA GLU A 526 -7.09 28.63 -66.03
C GLU A 526 -7.00 30.11 -66.40
N ASN A 527 -5.84 30.76 -66.17
CA ASN A 527 -5.58 32.13 -66.59
C ASN A 527 -5.47 32.25 -68.12
N ASN A 528 -4.79 31.30 -68.77
CA ASN A 528 -4.72 31.22 -70.24
C ASN A 528 -6.09 30.88 -70.85
N PHE A 529 -6.84 29.98 -70.22
CA PHE A 529 -8.23 29.69 -70.58
C PHE A 529 -9.13 30.91 -70.31
N GLY A 530 -8.84 31.71 -69.28
CA GLY A 530 -9.50 32.98 -68.98
C GLY A 530 -9.24 34.05 -70.05
N ARG A 531 -7.99 34.19 -70.51
CA ARG A 531 -7.62 35.06 -71.65
C ARG A 531 -8.29 34.60 -72.95
N MET A 532 -8.31 33.29 -73.20
CA MET A 532 -8.96 32.72 -74.38
C MET A 532 -10.49 32.82 -74.30
N LYS A 533 -11.06 32.68 -73.09
CA LYS A 533 -12.47 32.91 -72.80
C LYS A 533 -12.84 34.39 -72.96
N PHE A 534 -11.96 35.33 -72.60
CA PHE A 534 -12.16 36.76 -72.82
C PHE A 534 -12.11 37.11 -74.32
N ALA A 535 -11.19 36.53 -75.08
CA ALA A 535 -11.17 36.66 -76.55
C ALA A 535 -12.45 36.07 -77.18
N ILE A 536 -12.94 34.94 -76.67
CA ILE A 536 -14.23 34.36 -77.06
C ILE A 536 -15.41 35.27 -76.65
N GLU A 537 -15.35 35.93 -75.49
CA GLU A 537 -16.41 36.83 -75.02
C GLU A 537 -16.46 38.14 -75.82
N GLN A 538 -15.32 38.70 -76.22
CA GLN A 538 -15.23 39.81 -77.15
C GLN A 538 -15.86 39.46 -78.51
N HIS A 539 -15.67 38.23 -79.00
CA HIS A 539 -16.34 37.72 -80.19
C HIS A 539 -17.83 37.39 -79.98
N LYS A 540 -18.27 37.11 -78.75
CA LYS A 540 -19.69 36.96 -78.40
C LYS A 540 -20.41 38.29 -78.25
N ASP A 541 -19.75 39.35 -77.80
CA ASP A 541 -20.33 40.68 -77.67
C ASP A 541 -20.59 41.33 -79.04
N ASP A 542 -19.69 41.12 -80.01
CA ASP A 542 -19.93 41.47 -81.41
C ASP A 542 -21.09 40.66 -82.03
N ILE A 543 -21.33 39.47 -81.47
CA ILE A 543 -22.45 38.61 -81.81
C ILE A 543 -23.76 39.10 -81.16
N HIS A 544 -23.73 39.58 -79.92
CA HIS A 544 -24.87 40.15 -79.18
C HIS A 544 -25.44 41.41 -79.86
N ARG A 545 -24.59 42.24 -80.46
CA ARG A 545 -25.01 43.44 -81.20
C ARG A 545 -25.87 43.15 -82.44
N LYS A 546 -25.76 41.95 -83.04
CA LYS A 546 -26.59 41.53 -84.20
C LYS A 546 -27.89 40.79 -83.83
N ALA A 547 -28.06 40.30 -82.61
CA ALA A 547 -29.23 39.49 -82.21
C ALA A 547 -30.33 40.30 -81.50
N MET A 548 -29.98 41.45 -80.92
CA MET A 548 -30.93 42.50 -80.51
C MET A 548 -31.65 43.17 -81.70
N GLU A 549 -31.31 42.76 -82.92
CA GLU A 549 -32.14 42.98 -84.10
C GLU A 549 -33.34 42.04 -84.11
N LYS A 550 -34.24 42.37 -83.20
CA LYS A 550 -35.68 42.25 -83.36
C LYS A 550 -36.32 41.06 -82.67
N LEU A 551 -36.95 41.44 -81.57
CA LEU A 551 -38.41 41.31 -81.41
C LEU A 551 -38.98 39.91 -81.19
N ARG A 552 -38.16 38.87 -81.11
CA ARG A 552 -38.61 37.56 -80.60
C ARG A 552 -38.32 37.34 -79.12
N ASP A 553 -37.50 38.20 -78.52
CA ASP A 553 -37.11 38.17 -77.10
C ASP A 553 -38.17 38.71 -76.13
N ILE A 554 -39.34 39.16 -76.59
CA ILE A 554 -40.38 39.72 -75.70
C ILE A 554 -41.33 38.63 -75.17
N GLU A 555 -41.58 37.53 -75.91
CA GLU A 555 -42.54 36.49 -75.51
C GLU A 555 -41.90 35.29 -74.80
N SER A 556 -40.61 35.04 -74.99
CA SER A 556 -39.85 34.01 -74.26
C SER A 556 -39.37 34.46 -72.88
N LEU A 557 -39.13 35.77 -72.68
CA LEU A 557 -38.70 36.36 -71.40
C LEU A 557 -39.67 36.05 -70.25
N LYS A 558 -40.99 36.07 -70.52
CA LYS A 558 -42.05 35.78 -69.54
C LYS A 558 -42.09 34.32 -69.06
N ARG A 559 -41.64 33.34 -69.85
CA ARG A 559 -41.56 31.93 -69.43
C ARG A 559 -40.27 31.64 -68.66
N THR A 560 -39.18 32.30 -69.04
CA THR A 560 -37.87 32.16 -68.39
C THR A 560 -37.81 32.87 -67.03
N GLU A 561 -38.56 33.97 -66.82
CA GLU A 561 -38.70 34.63 -65.50
C GLU A 561 -39.44 33.76 -64.46
N ASP A 562 -40.42 32.96 -64.89
CA ASP A 562 -41.13 31.99 -64.04
C ASP A 562 -40.23 30.79 -63.67
N GLU A 563 -39.38 30.32 -64.58
CA GLU A 563 -38.40 29.25 -64.31
C GLU A 563 -37.21 29.72 -63.45
N ASP A 564 -36.73 30.97 -63.61
CA ASP A 564 -35.67 31.56 -62.76
C ASP A 564 -36.16 31.78 -61.31
N SER A 565 -37.42 32.18 -61.13
CA SER A 565 -38.03 32.28 -59.79
C SER A 565 -38.15 30.91 -59.10
N GLN A 566 -38.56 29.86 -59.84
CA GLN A 566 -38.64 28.49 -59.30
C GLN A 566 -37.26 27.89 -58.98
N LEU A 567 -36.23 28.20 -59.76
CA LEU A 567 -34.85 27.74 -59.49
C LEU A 567 -34.21 28.47 -58.31
N ARG A 568 -34.50 29.76 -58.10
CA ARG A 568 -34.09 30.51 -56.89
C ARG A 568 -34.80 30.02 -55.63
N GLU A 569 -36.08 29.65 -55.75
CA GLU A 569 -36.83 29.03 -54.65
C GLU A 569 -36.28 27.64 -54.29
N LYS A 570 -35.91 26.83 -55.29
CA LYS A 570 -35.23 25.53 -55.06
C LYS A 570 -33.82 25.71 -54.47
N LEU A 571 -33.06 26.71 -54.92
CA LEU A 571 -31.73 27.00 -54.37
C LEU A 571 -31.81 27.41 -52.90
N THR A 572 -32.73 28.33 -52.57
CA THR A 572 -32.96 28.74 -51.18
C THR A 572 -33.50 27.60 -50.32
N GLN A 573 -34.35 26.72 -50.85
CA GLN A 573 -34.77 25.50 -50.15
C GLN A 573 -33.59 24.57 -49.86
N VAL A 574 -32.70 24.31 -50.83
CA VAL A 574 -31.51 23.47 -50.63
C VAL A 574 -30.52 24.11 -49.65
N GLU A 575 -30.34 25.42 -49.69
CA GLU A 575 -29.52 26.15 -48.71
C GLU A 575 -30.11 26.08 -47.30
N ILE A 576 -31.43 26.15 -47.15
CA ILE A 576 -32.13 25.94 -45.87
C ILE A 576 -31.94 24.49 -45.39
N VAL A 577 -32.01 23.49 -46.28
CA VAL A 577 -31.76 22.08 -45.92
C VAL A 577 -30.31 21.85 -45.49
N ILE A 578 -29.33 22.43 -46.20
CA ILE A 578 -27.91 22.33 -45.82
C ILE A 578 -27.64 23.02 -44.48
N THR A 579 -28.23 24.19 -44.23
CA THR A 579 -28.04 24.91 -42.96
C THR A 579 -28.72 24.22 -41.78
N THR A 580 -29.93 23.67 -41.98
CA THR A 580 -30.62 22.87 -40.95
C THR A 580 -29.90 21.56 -40.65
N LEU A 581 -29.44 20.80 -41.66
CA LEU A 581 -28.63 19.59 -41.46
C LEU A 581 -27.30 19.88 -40.76
N ASN A 582 -26.61 20.97 -41.09
CA ASN A 582 -25.41 21.36 -40.36
C ASN A 582 -25.72 21.73 -38.90
N SER A 583 -26.83 22.43 -38.64
CA SER A 583 -27.25 22.76 -37.29
C SER A 583 -27.59 21.52 -36.46
N THR A 584 -28.21 20.49 -37.06
CA THR A 584 -28.49 19.23 -36.35
C THR A 584 -27.23 18.41 -36.11
N ILE A 585 -26.30 18.36 -37.07
CA ILE A 585 -24.98 17.74 -36.87
C ILE A 585 -24.24 18.39 -35.70
N VAL A 586 -24.19 19.72 -35.63
CA VAL A 586 -23.52 20.44 -34.53
C VAL A 586 -24.19 20.16 -33.18
N ALA A 587 -25.53 20.12 -33.14
CA ALA A 587 -26.28 19.79 -31.92
C ALA A 587 -26.00 18.34 -31.45
N ASN A 588 -25.98 17.38 -32.39
CA ASN A 588 -25.70 15.98 -32.07
C ASN A 588 -24.22 15.76 -31.68
N ASP A 589 -23.26 16.45 -32.31
CA ASP A 589 -21.84 16.42 -31.93
C ASP A 589 -21.62 17.00 -30.51
N ALA A 590 -22.42 18.01 -30.11
CA ALA A 590 -22.41 18.54 -28.75
C ALA A 590 -22.94 17.50 -27.73
N GLU A 591 -24.04 16.79 -28.03
CA GLU A 591 -24.53 15.73 -27.13
C GLU A 591 -23.63 14.50 -27.11
N ILE A 592 -22.97 14.14 -28.22
CA ILE A 592 -21.90 13.13 -28.23
C ILE A 592 -20.79 13.55 -27.25
N SER A 593 -20.38 14.81 -27.27
CA SER A 593 -19.33 15.32 -26.37
C SER A 593 -19.73 15.25 -24.90
N LYS A 594 -20.99 15.59 -24.58
CA LYS A 594 -21.54 15.52 -23.22
C LYS A 594 -21.70 14.07 -22.73
N ILE A 595 -22.15 13.17 -23.60
CA ILE A 595 -22.26 11.74 -23.27
C ILE A 595 -20.87 11.14 -23.08
N ASN A 596 -19.87 11.49 -23.90
CA ASN A 596 -18.48 11.07 -23.69
C ASN A 596 -17.92 11.51 -22.32
N LEU A 597 -18.20 12.73 -21.89
CA LEU A 597 -17.81 13.20 -20.55
C LEU A 597 -18.52 12.40 -19.44
N SER A 598 -19.80 12.08 -19.63
CA SER A 598 -20.55 11.24 -18.69
C SER A 598 -20.02 9.80 -18.64
N ILE A 599 -19.62 9.23 -19.78
CA ILE A 599 -18.97 7.92 -19.88
C ILE A 599 -17.66 7.94 -19.11
N LYS A 600 -16.80 8.93 -19.37
CA LYS A 600 -15.51 9.06 -18.68
C LYS A 600 -15.67 9.17 -17.15
N HIS A 601 -16.62 9.96 -16.68
CA HIS A 601 -16.92 10.05 -15.25
C HIS A 601 -17.48 8.73 -14.68
N ALA A 602 -18.30 8.02 -15.44
CA ALA A 602 -18.83 6.71 -15.04
C ALA A 602 -17.72 5.62 -15.03
N GLU A 603 -16.79 5.63 -15.97
CA GLU A 603 -15.61 4.77 -16.04
C GLU A 603 -14.68 5.02 -14.84
N ASP A 604 -14.39 6.28 -14.53
CA ASP A 604 -13.58 6.66 -13.35
C ASP A 604 -14.25 6.19 -12.05
N SER A 605 -15.57 6.36 -11.93
CA SER A 605 -16.33 5.87 -10.77
C SER A 605 -16.31 4.35 -10.70
N LEU A 606 -16.43 3.65 -11.83
CA LEU A 606 -16.38 2.20 -11.91
C LEU A 606 -15.00 1.66 -11.51
N GLN A 607 -13.91 2.26 -11.99
CA GLN A 607 -12.55 1.92 -11.58
C GLN A 607 -12.34 2.10 -10.07
N LYS A 608 -12.81 3.22 -9.50
CA LYS A 608 -12.74 3.44 -8.05
C LYS A 608 -13.46 2.34 -7.26
N HIS A 609 -14.64 1.90 -7.72
CA HIS A 609 -15.38 0.81 -7.07
C HIS A 609 -14.74 -0.56 -7.27
N LEU A 610 -14.15 -0.84 -8.44
CA LEU A 610 -13.38 -2.05 -8.70
C LEU A 610 -12.14 -2.14 -7.79
N HIS A 611 -11.40 -1.04 -7.65
CA HIS A 611 -10.24 -0.99 -6.77
C HIS A 611 -10.63 -1.17 -5.29
N ARG A 612 -11.74 -0.55 -4.85
CA ARG A 612 -12.28 -0.78 -3.50
C ARG A 612 -12.70 -2.24 -3.29
N LEU A 613 -13.35 -2.86 -4.26
CA LEU A 613 -13.72 -4.28 -4.20
C LEU A 613 -12.48 -5.17 -4.12
N GLU A 614 -11.43 -4.86 -4.89
CA GLU A 614 -10.16 -5.59 -4.85
C GLU A 614 -9.48 -5.47 -3.49
N ASN A 615 -9.45 -4.27 -2.90
CA ASN A 615 -8.87 -4.05 -1.57
C ASN A 615 -9.68 -4.80 -0.48
N VAL A 616 -11.02 -4.74 -0.52
CA VAL A 616 -11.86 -5.50 0.41
C VAL A 616 -11.67 -7.01 0.24
N LYS A 617 -11.44 -7.49 -0.99
CA LYS A 617 -11.08 -8.90 -1.25
C LYS A 617 -9.70 -9.25 -0.69
N LYS A 618 -8.68 -8.40 -0.87
CA LYS A 618 -7.35 -8.60 -0.26
C LYS A 618 -7.43 -8.63 1.27
N ASP A 619 -8.21 -7.73 1.87
CA ASP A 619 -8.46 -7.72 3.32
C ASP A 619 -9.21 -9.00 3.76
N SER A 620 -10.18 -9.46 2.96
CA SER A 620 -10.89 -10.73 3.18
C SER A 620 -9.97 -11.93 3.12
N ASP A 621 -9.10 -12.01 2.12
CA ASP A 621 -8.15 -13.11 1.97
C ASP A 621 -7.12 -13.09 3.10
N ALA A 622 -6.64 -11.91 3.51
CA ALA A 622 -5.74 -11.75 4.65
C ALA A 622 -6.38 -12.16 5.98
N ILE A 623 -7.64 -11.79 6.22
CA ILE A 623 -8.40 -12.19 7.41
C ILE A 623 -8.71 -13.69 7.37
N SER A 624 -9.04 -14.24 6.20
CA SER A 624 -9.28 -15.67 6.00
C SER A 624 -8.03 -16.49 6.33
N ASN A 625 -6.87 -16.09 5.79
CA ASN A 625 -5.59 -16.73 6.08
C ASN A 625 -5.23 -16.67 7.58
N LYS A 626 -5.39 -15.50 8.22
CA LYS A 626 -5.19 -15.36 9.67
C LYS A 626 -6.15 -16.23 10.48
N THR A 627 -7.40 -16.38 10.03
CA THR A 627 -8.40 -17.22 10.69
C THR A 627 -8.00 -18.69 10.58
N VAL A 628 -7.53 -19.15 9.42
CA VAL A 628 -7.05 -20.52 9.21
C VAL A 628 -5.80 -20.82 10.05
N GLU A 629 -4.86 -19.86 10.16
CA GLU A 629 -3.70 -20.00 11.04
C GLU A 629 -4.11 -20.14 12.51
N LYS A 630 -5.08 -19.33 12.96
CA LYS A 630 -5.62 -19.40 14.33
C LYS A 630 -6.42 -20.67 14.59
N GLU A 631 -7.15 -21.18 13.59
CA GLU A 631 -7.82 -22.48 13.66
C GLU A 631 -6.80 -23.61 13.79
N LYS A 632 -5.68 -23.57 13.04
CA LYS A 632 -4.58 -24.55 13.19
C LYS A 632 -3.91 -24.47 14.56
N GLU A 633 -3.65 -23.28 15.09
CA GLU A 633 -3.12 -23.10 16.45
C GLU A 633 -4.10 -23.66 17.50
N MET A 634 -5.40 -23.43 17.33
CA MET A 634 -6.45 -23.97 18.19
C MET A 634 -6.47 -25.50 18.17
N ASP A 635 -6.36 -26.12 16.98
CA ASP A 635 -6.31 -27.57 16.83
C ASP A 635 -5.08 -28.18 17.50
N GLN A 636 -3.91 -27.52 17.35
CA GLN A 636 -2.67 -27.92 18.03
C GLN A 636 -2.83 -27.86 19.56
N VAL A 637 -3.39 -26.76 20.08
CA VAL A 637 -3.66 -26.62 21.52
C VAL A 637 -4.64 -27.68 21.99
N GLN A 638 -5.73 -27.93 21.26
CA GLN A 638 -6.71 -28.96 21.60
C GLN A 638 -6.09 -30.36 21.64
N THR A 639 -5.21 -30.68 20.69
CA THR A 639 -4.47 -31.96 20.65
C THR A 639 -3.54 -32.11 21.85
N ILE A 640 -2.79 -31.06 22.22
CA ILE A 640 -1.95 -31.04 23.41
C ILE A 640 -2.80 -31.23 24.68
N LEU A 641 -3.94 -30.55 24.75
CA LEU A 641 -4.86 -30.59 25.90
C LEU A 641 -5.48 -31.99 26.06
N GLU A 642 -5.85 -32.66 24.96
CA GLU A 642 -6.29 -34.05 24.99
C GLU A 642 -5.20 -35.01 25.46
N ASN A 643 -3.96 -34.82 25.00
CA ASN A 643 -2.84 -35.65 25.41
C ASN A 643 -2.53 -35.48 26.91
N LEU A 644 -2.53 -34.24 27.41
CA LEU A 644 -2.38 -33.94 28.83
C LEU A 644 -3.53 -34.53 29.66
N LYS A 645 -4.79 -34.39 29.20
CA LYS A 645 -5.95 -35.01 29.87
C LYS A 645 -5.84 -36.53 29.94
N LYS A 646 -5.36 -37.18 28.87
CA LYS A 646 -5.10 -38.64 28.88
C LYS A 646 -3.98 -39.01 29.86
N GLN A 647 -2.92 -38.20 29.95
CA GLN A 647 -1.81 -38.42 30.87
C GLN A 647 -2.23 -38.27 32.34
N VAL A 648 -3.01 -37.23 32.67
CA VAL A 648 -3.55 -37.04 34.03
C VAL A 648 -4.46 -38.20 34.42
N LYS A 649 -5.40 -38.61 33.55
CA LYS A 649 -6.27 -39.77 33.81
C LYS A 649 -5.50 -41.07 34.01
N ARG A 650 -4.33 -41.23 33.39
CA ARG A 650 -3.46 -42.38 33.64
C ARG A 650 -2.83 -42.28 35.02
N GLY A 651 -2.30 -41.11 35.37
CA GLY A 651 -1.74 -40.84 36.69
C GLY A 651 -2.75 -41.01 37.83
N GLU A 652 -4.01 -40.59 37.65
CA GLU A 652 -5.10 -40.80 38.60
C GLU A 652 -5.33 -42.30 38.86
N ARG A 653 -5.45 -43.11 37.80
CA ARG A 653 -5.61 -44.57 37.96
C ARG A 653 -4.42 -45.21 38.67
N ASP A 654 -3.20 -44.79 38.32
CA ASP A 654 -1.99 -45.32 38.96
C ASP A 654 -1.94 -44.93 40.45
N TYR A 655 -2.43 -43.74 40.81
CA TYR A 655 -2.56 -43.29 42.20
C TYR A 655 -3.60 -44.11 42.97
N ASP A 656 -4.81 -44.30 42.40
CA ASP A 656 -5.88 -45.09 43.02
C ASP A 656 -5.40 -46.52 43.33
N LEU A 657 -4.66 -47.14 42.41
CA LEU A 657 -4.06 -48.45 42.61
C LEU A 657 -3.06 -48.47 43.78
N LYS A 658 -2.25 -47.41 43.93
CA LYS A 658 -1.30 -47.28 45.03
C LYS A 658 -2.00 -47.02 46.36
N GLU A 659 -3.08 -46.26 46.37
CA GLU A 659 -3.89 -46.05 47.56
C GLU A 659 -4.53 -47.36 48.04
N MET A 660 -5.06 -48.17 47.11
CA MET A 660 -5.55 -49.52 47.43
C MET A 660 -4.44 -50.43 48.00
N GLU A 661 -3.22 -50.37 47.44
CA GLU A 661 -2.07 -51.12 47.94
C GLU A 661 -1.69 -50.70 49.37
N ILE A 662 -1.67 -49.40 49.65
CA ILE A 662 -1.42 -48.85 51.00
C ILE A 662 -2.52 -49.29 51.98
N ALA A 663 -3.79 -49.24 51.57
CA ALA A 663 -4.91 -49.69 52.40
C ALA A 663 -4.77 -51.18 52.77
N ASN A 664 -4.36 -52.02 51.81
CA ASN A 664 -4.09 -53.43 52.05
C ASN A 664 -2.88 -53.66 52.98
N LEU A 665 -1.80 -52.90 52.81
CA LEU A 665 -0.64 -52.96 53.69
C LEU A 665 -0.97 -52.52 55.12
N ASN A 666 -1.76 -51.46 55.29
CA ASN A 666 -2.22 -51.02 56.61
C ASN A 666 -3.09 -52.08 57.29
N LYS A 667 -3.97 -52.74 56.53
CA LYS A 667 -4.76 -53.87 57.03
C LYS A 667 -3.83 -55.00 57.51
N LEU A 668 -2.82 -55.35 56.72
CA LEU A 668 -1.85 -56.38 57.09
C LEU A 668 -1.02 -56.00 58.31
N ILE A 669 -0.59 -54.73 58.43
CA ILE A 669 0.11 -54.22 59.61
C ILE A 669 -0.78 -54.36 60.85
N ASN A 670 -2.05 -53.96 60.78
CA ASN A 670 -2.98 -54.08 61.89
C ASN A 670 -3.20 -55.56 62.29
N GLU A 671 -3.34 -56.46 61.32
CA GLU A 671 -3.42 -57.90 61.58
C GLU A 671 -2.15 -58.46 62.24
N LYS A 672 -0.97 -57.97 61.86
CA LYS A 672 0.31 -58.39 62.47
C LYS A 672 0.50 -57.80 63.85
N SER A 673 0.13 -56.53 64.08
CA SER A 673 0.16 -55.89 65.38
C SER A 673 -0.76 -56.59 66.38
N ALA A 674 -1.98 -56.96 65.97
CA ALA A 674 -2.90 -57.72 66.81
C ALA A 674 -2.31 -59.09 67.22
N LYS A 675 -1.66 -59.81 66.30
CA LYS A 675 -0.94 -61.05 66.61
C LYS A 675 0.24 -60.83 67.54
N LEU A 676 0.92 -59.70 67.43
CA LEU A 676 2.06 -59.37 68.27
C LEU A 676 1.61 -59.03 69.70
N GLU A 677 0.45 -58.40 69.84
CA GLU A 677 -0.21 -58.14 71.12
C GLU A 677 -0.69 -59.44 71.79
N GLU A 678 -1.24 -60.39 71.00
CA GLU A 678 -1.56 -61.75 71.48
C GLU A 678 -0.30 -62.48 71.99
N VAL A 679 0.82 -62.40 71.27
CA VAL A 679 2.11 -62.97 71.71
C VAL A 679 2.65 -62.27 72.96
N ALA A 680 2.54 -60.94 73.06
CA ALA A 680 2.94 -60.19 74.25
C ALA A 680 2.10 -60.63 75.47
N GLN A 681 0.81 -60.86 75.29
CA GLN A 681 -0.08 -61.37 76.34
C GLN A 681 0.30 -62.79 76.77
N ILE A 682 0.75 -63.64 75.84
CA ILE A 682 1.31 -64.96 76.16
C ILE A 682 2.62 -64.83 76.94
N ASP A 683 3.50 -63.88 76.59
CA ASP A 683 4.76 -63.67 77.31
C ASP A 683 4.53 -63.10 78.71
N ASP A 684 3.52 -62.23 78.90
CA ASP A 684 3.06 -61.78 80.21
C ASP A 684 2.52 -62.94 81.06
N GLN A 685 1.70 -63.83 80.47
CA GLN A 685 1.26 -65.05 81.15
C GLN A 685 2.44 -65.97 81.48
N LEU A 686 3.42 -66.13 80.59
CA LEU A 686 4.64 -66.88 80.87
C LEU A 686 5.48 -66.21 81.96
N ARG A 687 5.49 -64.88 82.03
CA ARG A 687 6.15 -64.12 83.10
C ARG A 687 5.47 -64.37 84.43
N GLU A 688 4.14 -64.31 84.48
CA GLU A 688 3.37 -64.63 85.69
C GLU A 688 3.55 -66.09 86.12
N ARG A 689 3.60 -67.04 85.16
CA ARG A 689 3.93 -68.44 85.44
C ARG A 689 5.37 -68.61 85.92
N ARG A 690 6.34 -67.88 85.35
CA ARG A 690 7.74 -67.85 85.83
C ARG A 690 7.82 -67.26 87.23
N GLU A 691 7.06 -66.23 87.56
CA GLU A 691 6.94 -65.64 88.90
C GLU A 691 6.33 -66.64 89.88
N GLN A 692 5.24 -67.33 89.50
CA GLN A 692 4.63 -68.40 90.30
C GLN A 692 5.59 -69.58 90.50
N ILE A 693 6.35 -69.96 89.46
CA ILE A 693 7.42 -70.95 89.56
C ILE A 693 8.51 -70.42 90.50
N HIS A 694 8.89 -69.15 90.43
CA HIS A 694 9.87 -68.54 91.33
C HIS A 694 9.38 -68.52 92.77
N ILE A 695 8.11 -68.21 93.03
CA ILE A 695 7.50 -68.25 94.36
C ILE A 695 7.47 -69.70 94.87
N LYS A 696 7.05 -70.66 94.04
CA LYS A 696 7.06 -72.09 94.40
C LYS A 696 8.46 -72.64 94.59
N GLN A 697 9.43 -72.19 93.79
CA GLN A 697 10.85 -72.46 93.96
C GLN A 697 11.38 -71.78 95.21
N LYS A 698 10.87 -70.61 95.60
CA LYS A 698 11.22 -69.90 96.83
C LYS A 698 10.64 -70.58 98.07
N GLU A 699 9.41 -71.09 98.01
CA GLU A 699 8.81 -71.95 99.05
C GLU A 699 9.58 -73.28 99.16
N LEU A 700 9.88 -73.91 98.02
CA LEU A 700 10.73 -75.10 97.95
C LEU A 700 12.15 -74.78 98.45
N MET A 701 12.67 -73.59 98.16
CA MET A 701 13.95 -73.11 98.67
C MET A 701 13.88 -72.73 100.14
N GLN A 702 12.76 -72.27 100.69
CA GLN A 702 12.59 -72.07 102.14
C GLN A 702 12.55 -73.41 102.85
N LEU A 703 11.82 -74.39 102.32
CA LEU A 703 11.84 -75.77 102.83
C LEU A 703 13.22 -76.43 102.66
N ARG A 704 13.96 -76.09 101.59
CA ARG A 704 15.36 -76.50 101.39
C ARG A 704 16.35 -75.66 102.18
N ALA A 705 16.05 -74.41 102.56
CA ALA A 705 16.89 -73.49 103.33
C ALA A 705 16.68 -73.65 104.83
N GLU A 706 15.53 -74.16 105.29
CA GLU A 706 15.40 -74.74 106.62
C GLU A 706 16.24 -76.03 106.73
N ARG A 707 16.37 -76.77 105.63
CA ARG A 707 17.25 -77.93 105.51
C ARG A 707 18.74 -77.56 105.29
N ALA A 708 19.03 -76.45 104.59
CA ALA A 708 20.37 -76.01 104.20
C ALA A 708 20.96 -74.90 105.09
N ALA A 709 20.17 -74.18 105.90
CA ALA A 709 20.68 -73.39 107.02
C ALA A 709 21.26 -74.28 108.13
N MET A 710 21.02 -75.59 108.07
CA MET A 710 21.75 -76.62 108.83
C MET A 710 23.00 -77.16 108.09
N GLU A 711 23.20 -76.87 106.81
CA GLU A 711 24.30 -77.39 105.99
C GLU A 711 25.13 -76.25 105.38
N GLU A 712 25.90 -75.57 106.23
CA GLU A 712 27.02 -74.73 105.79
C GLU A 712 26.63 -73.36 105.19
N GLU A 713 27.07 -72.26 105.79
CA GLU A 713 28.50 -71.97 105.92
C GLU A 713 29.28 -72.32 104.64
N LEU A 714 28.96 -71.76 103.47
CA LEU A 714 29.96 -71.56 102.40
C LEU A 714 29.44 -70.64 101.28
N ALA A 715 30.12 -69.50 101.17
CA ALA A 715 30.41 -68.71 99.97
C ALA A 715 29.30 -67.89 99.25
N ILE A 716 29.57 -66.58 99.22
CA ILE A 716 28.99 -65.49 98.42
C ILE A 716 29.71 -65.44 97.04
N PRO A 717 29.43 -64.54 96.06
CA PRO A 717 28.24 -64.19 95.25
C PRO A 717 28.48 -64.48 93.73
N ILE A 718 27.59 -64.06 92.80
CA ILE A 718 27.91 -63.14 91.65
C ILE A 718 26.69 -62.93 90.73
N ASN A 719 26.58 -61.69 90.26
CA ASN A 719 25.51 -61.04 89.51
C ASN A 719 25.82 -61.05 87.98
N ILE A 720 24.82 -61.16 87.10
CA ILE A 720 24.94 -60.80 85.67
C ILE A 720 23.75 -59.90 85.29
N HIS A 721 24.07 -58.68 84.85
CA HIS A 721 23.17 -57.59 84.48
C HIS A 721 22.90 -57.57 82.97
N ASN A 722 21.65 -57.26 82.63
CA ASN A 722 20.98 -57.51 81.36
C ASN A 722 20.98 -56.31 80.39
N TRP A 723 22.12 -55.63 80.20
CA TRP A 723 22.20 -54.37 79.40
C TRP A 723 23.32 -54.36 78.35
N THR A 724 23.65 -55.52 77.81
CA THR A 724 24.46 -55.66 76.59
C THR A 724 23.70 -56.46 75.53
N LEU A 725 22.43 -56.12 75.30
CA LEU A 725 21.63 -56.72 74.23
C LEU A 725 20.61 -55.72 73.67
N LEU A 726 21.07 -54.59 73.12
CA LEU A 726 20.20 -53.77 72.27
C LEU A 726 20.95 -52.94 71.20
N GLU A 727 22.18 -53.30 70.86
CA GLU A 727 22.85 -52.76 69.65
C GLU A 727 22.98 -53.81 68.54
N SER A 728 22.68 -55.09 68.85
CA SER A 728 22.68 -56.21 67.91
C SER A 728 21.28 -56.71 67.53
N SER A 729 20.20 -56.11 68.03
CA SER A 729 18.87 -56.74 67.98
C SER A 729 18.01 -56.42 66.74
N ASP A 730 18.14 -55.28 66.04
CA ASP A 730 17.35 -55.08 64.80
C ASP A 730 17.89 -54.02 63.80
N PRO A 731 18.79 -54.42 62.88
CA PRO A 731 19.24 -53.62 61.74
C PRO A 731 18.15 -53.34 60.67
N GLN A 732 17.07 -54.13 60.60
CA GLN A 732 16.05 -54.02 59.55
C GLN A 732 15.14 -52.80 59.76
N ARG A 733 14.94 -52.39 61.03
CA ARG A 733 14.15 -51.21 61.36
C ARG A 733 14.78 -49.92 60.86
N PHE A 734 16.12 -49.85 60.84
CA PHE A 734 16.87 -48.67 60.37
C PHE A 734 16.80 -48.52 58.84
N GLU A 735 16.97 -49.61 58.07
CA GLU A 735 16.84 -49.58 56.60
C GLU A 735 15.43 -49.18 56.13
N ARG A 736 14.38 -49.66 56.80
CA ARG A 736 12.99 -49.28 56.48
C ARG A 736 12.72 -47.80 56.74
N LEU A 737 13.30 -47.24 57.79
CA LEU A 737 13.15 -45.81 58.12
C LEU A 737 13.83 -44.92 57.07
N LYS A 738 15.00 -45.32 56.57
CA LYS A 738 15.68 -44.62 55.47
C LYS A 738 14.88 -44.68 54.17
N ARG A 739 14.33 -45.85 53.82
CA ARG A 739 13.46 -46.03 52.64
C ARG A 739 12.18 -45.18 52.73
N TYR A 740 11.62 -45.04 53.93
CA TYR A 740 10.44 -44.20 54.19
C TYR A 740 10.73 -42.72 53.89
N GLN A 741 11.88 -42.20 54.33
CA GLN A 741 12.28 -40.81 54.09
C GLN A 741 12.55 -40.52 52.60
N GLU A 742 13.17 -41.46 51.89
CA GLU A 742 13.40 -41.35 50.43
C GLU A 742 12.08 -41.34 49.65
N LEU A 743 11.14 -42.24 49.98
CA LEU A 743 9.82 -42.29 49.34
C LEU A 743 8.96 -41.05 49.64
N GLN A 744 9.10 -40.46 50.83
CA GLN A 744 8.40 -39.22 51.19
C GLN A 744 8.90 -38.02 50.38
N ALA A 745 10.21 -37.94 50.12
CA ALA A 745 10.78 -36.90 49.26
C ALA A 745 10.32 -37.04 47.80
N ASP A 746 10.29 -38.26 47.26
CA ASP A 746 9.80 -38.53 45.90
C ASP A 746 8.31 -38.24 45.74
N LEU A 747 7.48 -38.56 46.75
CA LEU A 747 6.05 -38.26 46.75
C LEU A 747 5.83 -36.74 46.66
N VAL A 748 6.51 -35.96 47.50
CA VAL A 748 6.41 -34.49 47.49
C VAL A 748 6.85 -33.91 46.14
N ALA A 749 7.92 -34.44 45.54
CA ALA A 749 8.37 -34.02 44.22
C ALA A 749 7.34 -34.33 43.11
N ARG A 750 6.72 -35.52 43.14
CA ARG A 750 5.67 -35.89 42.18
C ARG A 750 4.37 -35.09 42.39
N THR A 751 3.98 -34.81 43.62
CA THR A 751 2.82 -33.95 43.91
C THR A 751 3.03 -32.54 43.37
N LYS A 752 4.26 -32.00 43.48
CA LYS A 752 4.62 -30.71 42.89
C LYS A 752 4.54 -30.73 41.36
N GLN A 753 5.04 -31.79 40.70
CA GLN A 753 4.91 -31.93 39.24
C GLN A 753 3.45 -31.99 38.76
N VAL A 754 2.56 -32.65 39.52
CA VAL A 754 1.12 -32.69 39.20
C VAL A 754 0.49 -31.30 39.35
N ALA A 755 0.85 -30.55 40.39
CA ALA A 755 0.39 -29.17 40.56
C ALA A 755 0.88 -28.26 39.41
N ASP A 756 2.16 -28.34 39.04
CA ASP A 756 2.73 -27.58 37.92
C ASP A 756 2.06 -27.93 36.58
N LEU A 757 1.68 -29.19 36.37
CA LEU A 757 0.91 -29.63 35.19
C LEU A 757 -0.53 -29.12 35.21
N GLN A 758 -1.19 -29.08 36.37
CA GLN A 758 -2.53 -28.51 36.53
C GLN A 758 -2.55 -27.00 36.25
N ASP A 759 -1.52 -26.27 36.67
CA ASP A 759 -1.39 -24.84 36.38
C ASP A 759 -1.13 -24.59 34.89
N LYS A 760 -0.28 -25.41 34.24
CA LYS A 760 -0.12 -25.38 32.78
C LYS A 760 -1.41 -25.69 32.02
N ILE A 761 -2.23 -26.62 32.51
CA ILE A 761 -3.54 -26.91 31.92
C ILE A 761 -4.45 -25.68 32.02
N LYS A 762 -4.54 -25.04 33.19
CA LYS A 762 -5.34 -23.81 33.36
C LYS A 762 -4.87 -22.68 32.44
N GLU A 763 -3.56 -22.50 32.31
CA GLU A 763 -2.99 -21.51 31.41
C GLU A 763 -3.36 -21.80 29.94
N LYS A 764 -3.27 -23.06 29.50
CA LYS A 764 -3.65 -23.47 28.14
C LYS A 764 -5.16 -23.42 27.90
N GLU A 765 -5.99 -23.72 28.89
CA GLU A 765 -7.44 -23.55 28.81
C GLU A 765 -7.83 -22.06 28.72
N SER A 766 -7.13 -21.18 29.43
CA SER A 766 -7.29 -19.73 29.31
C SER A 766 -6.89 -19.22 27.93
N GLN A 767 -5.74 -19.65 27.41
CA GLN A 767 -5.28 -19.33 26.05
C GLN A 767 -6.27 -19.82 24.98
N TYR A 768 -6.79 -21.04 25.12
CA TYR A 768 -7.84 -21.58 24.23
C TYR A 768 -9.12 -20.75 24.26
N ASN A 769 -9.59 -20.34 25.45
CA ASN A 769 -10.78 -19.51 25.58
C ASN A 769 -10.58 -18.11 24.97
N MET A 770 -9.40 -17.52 25.13
CA MET A 770 -9.05 -16.23 24.53
C MET A 770 -8.98 -16.31 23.00
N LEU A 771 -8.34 -17.35 22.45
CA LEU A 771 -8.30 -17.61 21.01
C LEU A 771 -9.69 -17.94 20.45
N SER A 772 -10.50 -18.72 21.17
CA SER A 772 -11.88 -19.04 20.80
C SER A 772 -12.77 -17.79 20.79
N ALA A 773 -12.60 -16.88 21.76
CA ALA A 773 -13.31 -15.60 21.78
C ALA A 773 -12.92 -14.71 20.59
N GLN A 774 -11.62 -14.67 20.23
CA GLN A 774 -11.16 -13.93 19.05
C GLN A 774 -11.65 -14.54 17.74
N VAL A 775 -11.71 -15.88 17.64
CA VAL A 775 -12.28 -16.58 16.49
C VAL A 775 -13.80 -16.41 16.43
N ARG A 776 -14.51 -16.23 17.55
CA ARG A 776 -15.95 -15.89 17.56
C ARG A 776 -16.23 -14.47 17.04
N HIS A 777 -15.26 -13.56 17.12
CA HIS A 777 -15.29 -12.26 16.44
C HIS A 777 -14.84 -12.37 14.97
N LYS A 778 -15.42 -13.28 14.18
CA LYS A 778 -15.16 -13.31 12.73
C LYS A 778 -15.75 -12.04 12.10
N PRO A 779 -14.96 -11.23 11.37
CA PRO A 779 -15.50 -10.17 10.51
C PRO A 779 -16.27 -10.69 9.28
N GLY A 780 -16.51 -12.00 9.18
CA GLY A 780 -16.96 -12.68 7.95
C GLY A 780 -18.24 -12.10 7.37
N ILE A 781 -19.28 -11.92 8.18
CA ILE A 781 -20.59 -11.47 7.67
C ILE A 781 -20.55 -10.00 7.22
N GLU A 782 -19.92 -9.11 7.99
CA GLU A 782 -19.82 -7.70 7.62
C GLU A 782 -18.92 -7.48 6.41
N LEU A 783 -17.85 -8.26 6.29
CA LEU A 783 -16.93 -8.18 5.17
C LEU A 783 -17.54 -8.80 3.90
N GLU A 784 -18.25 -9.93 4.02
CA GLU A 784 -18.98 -10.57 2.94
C GLU A 784 -20.14 -9.69 2.46
N GLN A 785 -20.87 -9.03 3.37
CA GLN A 785 -21.85 -8.00 3.04
C GLN A 785 -21.21 -6.84 2.28
N LYS A 786 -20.04 -6.34 2.71
CA LYS A 786 -19.30 -5.29 1.97
C LYS A 786 -18.85 -5.76 0.59
N VAL A 787 -18.33 -6.98 0.46
CA VAL A 787 -17.96 -7.57 -0.84
C VAL A 787 -19.18 -7.67 -1.75
N THR A 788 -20.32 -8.09 -1.21
CA THR A 788 -21.58 -8.24 -1.97
C THR A 788 -22.11 -6.87 -2.39
N GLU A 789 -22.15 -5.90 -1.48
CA GLU A 789 -22.57 -4.53 -1.75
C GLU A 789 -21.69 -3.86 -2.83
N TYR A 790 -20.36 -3.99 -2.73
CA TYR A 790 -19.46 -3.44 -3.74
C TYR A 790 -19.54 -4.20 -5.07
N SER A 791 -19.74 -5.52 -5.05
CA SER A 791 -19.97 -6.32 -6.25
C SER A 791 -21.25 -5.91 -6.98
N GLU A 792 -22.34 -5.69 -6.25
CA GLU A 792 -23.62 -5.21 -6.80
C GLU A 792 -23.51 -3.77 -7.34
N LYS A 793 -22.83 -2.88 -6.62
CA LYS A 793 -22.53 -1.51 -7.10
C LYS A 793 -21.68 -1.52 -8.37
N VAL A 794 -20.71 -2.43 -8.49
CA VAL A 794 -19.90 -2.60 -9.72
C VAL A 794 -20.78 -3.10 -10.86
N LYS A 795 -21.65 -4.09 -10.63
CA LYS A 795 -22.58 -4.61 -11.64
C LYS A 795 -23.54 -3.52 -12.15
N SER A 796 -24.19 -2.78 -11.26
CA SER A 796 -25.12 -1.72 -11.65
C SER A 796 -24.42 -0.58 -12.40
N LYS A 797 -23.21 -0.19 -12.00
CA LYS A 797 -22.42 0.82 -12.71
C LYS A 797 -21.93 0.36 -14.08
N LYS A 798 -21.56 -0.92 -14.24
CA LYS A 798 -21.24 -1.51 -15.56
C LYS A 798 -22.45 -1.49 -16.48
N PHE A 799 -23.61 -1.92 -16.00
CA PHE A 799 -24.84 -1.92 -16.78
C PHE A 799 -25.21 -0.50 -17.27
N ASN A 800 -25.14 0.49 -16.36
CA ASN A 800 -25.38 1.88 -16.72
C ASN A 800 -24.36 2.41 -17.73
N LEU A 801 -23.08 2.01 -17.63
CA LEU A 801 -22.05 2.37 -18.59
C LEU A 801 -22.35 1.78 -19.98
N GLU A 802 -22.74 0.51 -20.05
CA GLU A 802 -23.13 -0.15 -21.30
C GLU A 802 -24.35 0.53 -21.95
N GLU A 803 -25.35 0.93 -21.15
CA GLU A 803 -26.53 1.63 -21.67
C GLU A 803 -26.17 3.01 -22.26
N VAL A 804 -25.30 3.76 -21.57
CA VAL A 804 -24.83 5.08 -22.02
C VAL A 804 -23.92 4.95 -23.25
N SER A 805 -23.05 3.94 -23.30
CA SER A 805 -22.23 3.63 -24.48
C SER A 805 -23.07 3.27 -25.70
N ARG A 806 -24.13 2.46 -25.52
CA ARG A 806 -25.08 2.15 -26.61
C ARG A 806 -25.79 3.40 -27.12
N LYS A 807 -26.20 4.30 -26.23
CA LYS A 807 -26.80 5.60 -26.60
C LYS A 807 -25.82 6.45 -27.41
N LEU A 808 -24.54 6.46 -27.02
CA LEU A 808 -23.50 7.18 -27.75
C LEU A 808 -23.28 6.61 -29.17
N GLU A 809 -23.32 5.29 -29.32
CA GLU A 809 -23.16 4.63 -30.61
C GLU A 809 -24.32 4.97 -31.57
N LEU A 810 -25.55 4.99 -31.07
CA LEU A 810 -26.72 5.45 -31.84
C LEU A 810 -26.56 6.90 -32.34
N TYR A 811 -26.12 7.82 -31.47
CA TYR A 811 -25.90 9.21 -31.89
C TYR A 811 -24.76 9.34 -32.90
N ARG A 812 -23.71 8.50 -32.81
CA ARG A 812 -22.64 8.47 -33.82
C ARG A 812 -23.17 8.01 -35.18
N ASP A 813 -24.02 6.98 -35.19
CA ASP A 813 -24.63 6.48 -36.42
C ASP A 813 -25.56 7.52 -37.05
N GLU A 814 -26.39 8.20 -36.25
CA GLU A 814 -27.23 9.32 -36.71
C GLU A 814 -26.41 10.46 -37.32
N VAL A 815 -25.30 10.85 -36.69
CA VAL A 815 -24.39 11.87 -37.24
C VAL A 815 -23.76 11.41 -38.54
N ASN A 816 -23.42 10.13 -38.68
CA ASN A 816 -22.85 9.59 -39.92
C ASN A 816 -23.88 9.57 -41.06
N GLU A 817 -25.13 9.18 -40.78
CA GLU A 817 -26.24 9.28 -41.74
C GLU A 817 -26.46 10.72 -42.19
N PHE A 818 -26.57 11.68 -41.27
CA PHE A 818 -26.73 13.10 -41.65
C PHE A 818 -25.53 13.66 -42.42
N ARG A 819 -24.30 13.23 -42.11
CA ARG A 819 -23.11 13.61 -42.88
C ARG A 819 -23.18 13.05 -44.30
N LYS A 820 -23.64 11.81 -44.47
CA LYS A 820 -23.84 11.17 -45.77
C LYS A 820 -24.90 11.91 -46.59
N ASP A 821 -26.07 12.18 -46.00
CA ASP A 821 -27.15 12.96 -46.64
C ASP A 821 -26.66 14.34 -47.09
N LEU A 822 -25.84 15.00 -46.27
CA LEU A 822 -25.25 16.29 -46.60
C LEU A 822 -24.27 16.20 -47.79
N THR A 823 -23.49 15.12 -47.90
CA THR A 823 -22.68 14.85 -49.10
C THR A 823 -23.54 14.59 -50.33
N ASP A 824 -24.61 13.82 -50.20
CA ASP A 824 -25.50 13.46 -51.30
C ASP A 824 -26.22 14.71 -51.85
N VAL A 825 -26.79 15.55 -50.97
CA VAL A 825 -27.40 16.84 -51.34
C VAL A 825 -26.38 17.78 -52.00
N ARG A 826 -25.12 17.82 -51.51
CA ARG A 826 -24.05 18.61 -52.15
C ARG A 826 -23.68 18.06 -53.53
N MET A 827 -23.67 16.74 -53.72
CA MET A 827 -23.43 16.12 -55.02
C MET A 827 -24.58 16.37 -55.99
N GLU A 828 -25.83 16.29 -55.55
CA GLU A 828 -27.01 16.64 -56.35
C GLU A 828 -26.94 18.11 -56.80
N LEU A 829 -26.61 19.03 -55.90
CA LEU A 829 -26.39 20.44 -56.22
C LEU A 829 -25.29 20.61 -57.29
N MET A 830 -24.17 19.88 -57.15
CA MET A 830 -23.07 19.93 -58.12
C MET A 830 -23.48 19.36 -59.48
N ASN A 831 -24.27 18.28 -59.49
CA ASN A 831 -24.75 17.63 -60.70
C ASN A 831 -25.77 18.49 -61.43
N GLU A 832 -26.71 19.13 -60.72
CA GLU A 832 -27.62 20.09 -61.31
C GLU A 832 -26.88 21.32 -61.85
N ARG A 833 -25.88 21.83 -61.14
CA ARG A 833 -25.00 22.88 -61.67
C ARG A 833 -24.28 22.46 -62.95
N LYS A 834 -23.80 21.21 -63.03
CA LYS A 834 -23.17 20.66 -64.25
C LYS A 834 -24.17 20.48 -65.39
N LYS A 835 -25.40 20.02 -65.12
CA LYS A 835 -26.48 19.92 -66.12
C LYS A 835 -26.82 21.30 -66.67
N TRP A 836 -26.99 22.29 -65.78
CA TRP A 836 -27.21 23.67 -66.15
C TRP A 836 -26.08 24.23 -67.03
N ILE A 837 -24.82 24.02 -66.65
CA ILE A 837 -23.66 24.44 -67.48
C ILE A 837 -23.67 23.76 -68.85
N LYS A 838 -24.01 22.46 -68.93
CA LYS A 838 -24.12 21.72 -70.20
C LYS A 838 -25.26 22.24 -71.08
N GLN A 839 -26.43 22.48 -70.49
CA GLN A 839 -27.58 23.04 -71.19
C GLN A 839 -27.26 24.45 -71.70
N LYS A 840 -26.62 25.29 -70.88
CA LYS A 840 -26.17 26.62 -71.31
C LYS A 840 -25.11 26.57 -72.41
N LYS A 841 -24.20 25.58 -72.38
CA LYS A 841 -23.24 25.34 -73.46
C LYS A 841 -23.91 24.84 -74.74
N ALA A 842 -24.96 24.02 -74.65
CA ALA A 842 -25.72 23.53 -75.79
C ALA A 842 -26.51 24.66 -76.44
N GLU A 843 -27.18 25.50 -75.65
CA GLU A 843 -27.82 26.74 -76.12
C GLU A 843 -26.82 27.68 -76.81
N LEU A 844 -25.65 27.90 -76.19
CA LEU A 844 -24.59 28.72 -76.78
C LEU A 844 -24.04 28.13 -78.09
N LYS A 845 -23.99 26.80 -78.20
CA LYS A 845 -23.55 26.10 -79.42
C LYS A 845 -24.60 26.20 -80.52
N GLU A 846 -25.87 26.01 -80.18
CA GLU A 846 -27.00 26.17 -81.11
C GLU A 846 -27.08 27.62 -81.63
N GLN A 847 -26.85 28.61 -80.76
CA GLN A 847 -26.71 30.01 -81.16
C GLN A 847 -25.48 30.26 -82.06
N HIS A 848 -24.37 29.56 -81.83
CA HIS A 848 -23.17 29.65 -82.66
C HIS A 848 -23.40 29.02 -84.05
N ASP A 849 -24.02 27.84 -84.12
CA ASP A 849 -24.34 27.12 -85.35
C ASP A 849 -25.32 27.93 -86.23
N LEU A 850 -26.30 28.60 -85.62
CA LEU A 850 -27.22 29.53 -86.30
C LEU A 850 -26.50 30.74 -86.91
N LYS A 851 -25.43 31.22 -86.26
CA LYS A 851 -24.62 32.36 -86.76
C LYS A 851 -23.70 31.99 -87.90
N VAL A 852 -23.11 30.80 -87.86
CA VAL A 852 -22.33 30.26 -88.98
C VAL A 852 -23.23 30.10 -90.21
N LEU A 853 -24.46 29.60 -90.02
CA LEU A 853 -25.43 29.47 -91.11
C LEU A 853 -25.83 30.82 -91.74
N GLN A 854 -25.94 31.88 -90.94
CA GLN A 854 -26.20 33.25 -91.43
C GLN A 854 -25.03 33.82 -92.24
N GLN A 855 -23.79 33.59 -91.81
CA GLN A 855 -22.58 34.03 -92.53
C GLN A 855 -22.45 33.35 -93.90
N GLN A 856 -22.71 32.04 -93.97
CA GLN A 856 -22.70 31.28 -95.23
C GLN A 856 -23.75 31.79 -96.23
N LEU A 857 -24.89 32.28 -95.75
CA LEU A 857 -25.95 32.90 -96.56
C LEU A 857 -25.61 34.33 -97.05
N GLU A 858 -24.70 35.04 -96.37
CA GLU A 858 -24.19 36.36 -96.79
C GLU A 858 -23.08 36.22 -97.83
N GLU A 859 -22.20 35.23 -97.71
CA GLU A 859 -21.16 34.93 -98.70
C GLU A 859 -21.76 34.49 -100.05
N GLN A 860 -22.80 33.63 -100.04
CA GLN A 860 -23.54 33.28 -101.27
C GLN A 860 -24.16 34.49 -101.98
N LYS A 861 -24.61 35.51 -101.23
CA LYS A 861 -25.16 36.75 -101.82
C LYS A 861 -24.09 37.66 -102.39
N PHE A 862 -22.86 37.61 -101.87
CA PHE A 862 -21.72 38.37 -102.38
C PHE A 862 -21.20 37.77 -103.69
N ASP A 863 -21.17 36.45 -103.80
CA ASP A 863 -20.82 35.74 -105.03
C ASP A 863 -21.86 35.99 -106.14
N ASP A 864 -23.16 35.98 -105.82
CA ASP A 864 -24.23 36.31 -106.78
C ASP A 864 -24.17 37.79 -107.26
N ALA A 865 -23.75 38.72 -106.40
CA ALA A 865 -23.57 40.14 -106.76
C ALA A 865 -22.32 40.38 -107.62
N HIS A 866 -21.25 39.60 -107.41
CA HIS A 866 -20.04 39.68 -108.22
C HIS A 866 -20.26 39.17 -109.65
N VAL A 867 -21.06 38.11 -109.80
CA VAL A 867 -21.50 37.57 -111.11
C VAL A 867 -22.42 38.57 -111.85
N ALA A 868 -23.24 39.35 -111.12
CA ALA A 868 -24.06 40.41 -111.71
C ALA A 868 -23.22 41.61 -112.19
N LEU A 869 -22.17 42.01 -111.47
CA LEU A 869 -21.25 43.09 -111.87
C LEU A 869 -20.35 42.73 -113.06
N GLU A 870 -19.89 41.48 -113.18
CA GLU A 870 -19.18 41.01 -114.39
C GLU A 870 -20.10 40.93 -115.61
N SER A 871 -21.41 40.69 -115.40
CA SER A 871 -22.41 40.69 -116.47
C SER A 871 -22.74 42.10 -116.97
N VAL A 872 -22.67 43.12 -116.10
CA VAL A 872 -22.83 44.54 -116.48
C VAL A 872 -21.57 45.08 -117.18
N ASN A 873 -20.37 44.67 -116.75
CA ASN A 873 -19.12 45.12 -117.37
C ASN A 873 -18.85 44.49 -118.75
N LYS A 874 -19.54 43.40 -119.10
CA LYS A 874 -19.54 42.79 -120.45
C LYS A 874 -20.64 43.32 -121.39
N MET A 875 -21.57 44.17 -120.91
CA MET A 875 -22.62 44.79 -121.75
C MET A 875 -22.34 46.26 -122.13
N LEU A 876 -21.20 46.84 -121.74
CA LEU A 876 -20.75 48.17 -122.18
C LEU A 876 -19.40 48.10 -122.92
N THR A 877 -19.47 47.62 -124.16
CA THR A 877 -18.57 48.02 -125.26
C THR A 877 -19.35 49.04 -126.11
N PRO A 878 -18.83 49.73 -127.15
CA PRO A 878 -17.54 50.39 -127.42
C PRO A 878 -17.76 51.79 -128.07
N TYR A 879 -17.41 52.93 -127.46
CA TYR A 879 -17.27 54.20 -128.21
C TYR A 879 -16.27 55.12 -127.52
N GLY A 880 -15.14 55.37 -128.17
CA GLY A 880 -14.17 56.37 -127.76
C GLY A 880 -14.58 57.77 -128.21
N ILE A 881 -14.13 58.77 -127.45
CA ILE A 881 -13.71 60.11 -127.90
C ILE A 881 -12.69 60.61 -126.86
N HIS A 882 -11.51 60.98 -127.35
CA HIS A 882 -10.42 61.65 -126.63
C HIS A 882 -10.81 63.08 -126.23
N MET A 883 -10.23 63.57 -125.13
CA MET A 883 -9.77 64.95 -125.01
C MET A 883 -8.54 64.99 -124.09
N ASP A 884 -7.66 65.92 -124.44
CA ASP A 884 -6.23 65.97 -124.21
C ASP A 884 -5.83 66.87 -123.03
N GLU A 885 -4.53 66.83 -122.73
CA GLU A 885 -3.70 67.95 -122.26
C GLU A 885 -3.69 68.48 -120.80
N THR A 886 -2.49 68.35 -120.22
CA THR A 886 -1.72 69.37 -119.46
C THR A 886 -1.99 69.64 -117.97
N GLY A 887 -0.99 69.25 -117.15
CA GLY A 887 -0.09 70.19 -116.46
C GLY A 887 -0.60 70.91 -115.21
N GLY A 888 0.17 70.80 -114.12
CA GLY A 888 0.30 71.89 -113.14
C GLY A 888 0.10 71.49 -111.69
N GLU A 889 1.20 71.52 -110.94
CA GLU A 889 1.24 71.68 -109.49
C GLU A 889 0.38 72.88 -109.02
N VAL A 890 -0.10 72.80 -107.78
CA VAL A 890 0.06 73.82 -106.70
C VAL A 890 -1.15 73.78 -105.74
N THR A 891 -0.87 73.24 -104.55
CA THR A 891 -1.31 73.62 -103.19
C THR A 891 -2.77 73.96 -102.83
N LEU A 892 -3.13 73.36 -101.68
CA LEU A 892 -3.89 73.88 -100.53
C LEU A 892 -5.40 74.07 -100.62
N ASN A 893 -6.06 73.45 -99.62
CA ASN A 893 -7.20 73.90 -98.82
C ASN A 893 -8.47 74.35 -99.59
N ASP A 894 -9.67 73.89 -99.29
CA ASP A 894 -10.29 73.79 -97.97
C ASP A 894 -11.66 73.09 -98.10
N ALA A 895 -12.17 72.67 -96.94
CA ALA A 895 -13.58 72.52 -96.57
C ALA A 895 -14.37 71.24 -96.98
N LYS A 896 -14.62 70.45 -95.92
CA LYS A 896 -15.91 69.87 -95.44
C LYS A 896 -16.79 69.16 -96.48
N LEU A 897 -17.20 67.91 -96.28
CA LEU A 897 -17.88 67.35 -95.10
C LEU A 897 -17.74 65.83 -95.08
#